data_AF-G8YV32-F1
#
_entry.id   AF-G8YV32-F1
#
_cell.length_a   1.000
_cell.length_b   1.000
_cell.length_c   1.000
_cell.angle_alpha   90.00
_cell.angle_beta   90.00
_cell.angle_gamma   90.00
#
_symmetry.space_group_name_H-M   'P 1'
#
loop_
_entity.id
_entity.type
_entity.pdbx_description
1 polymer ?
#
loop_
_entity_poly.entity_id
_entity_poly.type
_entity_poly.pdbx_seq_one_letter_code
_entity_poly.pdbx_strand_id
1 'polypeptide(L)'
;MSQSRSSSFIEQPYDTTIEGLEGAPRETMLNLQYKVSSLETEKKMMQQEKNELIDKYEELLTKKNEQIDNIQEDFDFLYKQREELESKLKNYKETNGHQEKHLANKVEELQNTNNSLQREVKQIKREYEKTQEDRRKLETDFQLVNSSRNEMKQRLTLMEDEVAGLHSRNKELVNKLTKTSEQLALSAQDRHREDLQGKVLNLQMTNNQLQLKIDRLLQQKTSVELLKQKNITLQHSLSQMEELREKYCKLEIENAELREKFNVFFSTVEESFDQKESLDNDTEILRFIDKFKHIQNENLVLSDKYNSIKAELNGTRIGLNNLQQEYDQLTDSYRTLEKDASLQKDLITKLERQKILNQREIEYLRDMLKRADEINIKNSKDTHDNKPVEQYLSNLEKLVDEYRNEINTLQKQVASHNPDVLTSVAKRPRLVSDGSSSSIVSKVGELERENVALSTKIRELEQTNKEMHRRLHSLQELNEKKKELHILQLKSNPASKYDSIKQEMLDLLKKENEDLIRRLSATDNEANTTLLPKSVFERQEYDKSQLSSKIEQLSKRNSRLKEIYSQKSKEILSVISKFFGYTIEFLPGAINQNDLSSRIKLVSRYMLNKEDDINAYLILDVESKSLKAHGSLEFKALCEDLVTNWINDKDQIPCFLSALNLSIYDKYGK
;
A
#
# COMPACT_ATOMS: atom_id res chain seq x y z
N MET A 1 68.08 57.02 -42.63
CA MET A 1 69.24 57.06 -43.54
C MET A 1 68.91 58.10 -44.61
N SER A 2 69.32 59.36 -44.39
CA SER A 2 70.29 60.12 -45.23
C SER A 2 69.76 60.44 -46.64
N GLN A 3 69.77 61.66 -47.19
CA GLN A 3 70.42 62.92 -46.84
C GLN A 3 69.93 64.00 -47.86
N SER A 4 69.72 65.23 -47.38
CA SER A 4 70.15 66.53 -47.95
C SER A 4 69.66 67.11 -49.31
N ARG A 5 69.16 68.38 -49.18
CA ARG A 5 69.49 69.64 -49.93
C ARG A 5 68.89 69.80 -51.35
N SER A 6 68.45 70.97 -51.82
CA SER A 6 68.62 72.38 -51.43
C SER A 6 67.58 73.29 -52.11
N SER A 7 67.28 74.41 -51.44
CA SER A 7 66.51 75.60 -51.85
C SER A 7 67.07 76.36 -53.07
N SER A 8 66.27 77.25 -53.66
CA SER A 8 66.48 78.73 -53.61
C SER A 8 65.30 79.49 -54.24
N PHE A 9 65.25 80.78 -53.94
CA PHE A 9 64.10 81.65 -53.71
C PHE A 9 64.43 82.98 -54.44
N ILE A 10 63.39 83.74 -54.83
CA ILE A 10 63.38 85.22 -55.04
C ILE A 10 64.14 85.75 -56.26
N GLU A 11 63.48 86.54 -57.13
CA GLU A 11 63.49 88.02 -57.08
C GLU A 11 62.83 88.58 -58.36
N GLN A 12 61.69 89.25 -58.18
CA GLN A 12 61.29 90.43 -58.97
C GLN A 12 62.45 91.45 -58.93
N PRO A 13 62.61 92.44 -59.86
CA PRO A 13 61.61 93.51 -59.89
C PRO A 13 61.56 94.54 -61.06
N TYR A 14 60.60 95.45 -60.89
CA TYR A 14 60.57 96.89 -61.19
C TYR A 14 60.49 97.40 -62.65
N ASP A 15 59.27 97.89 -62.93
CA ASP A 15 58.94 99.29 -63.21
C ASP A 15 59.11 99.94 -64.61
N THR A 16 58.02 100.69 -64.88
CA THR A 16 57.90 102.04 -65.45
C THR A 16 57.77 102.29 -66.95
N THR A 17 56.63 102.97 -67.21
CA THR A 17 56.40 104.09 -68.15
C THR A 17 56.22 103.82 -69.64
N ILE A 18 54.94 103.81 -70.03
CA ILE A 18 54.30 104.65 -71.06
C ILE A 18 55.27 105.30 -72.08
N GLU A 19 55.24 104.83 -73.34
CA GLU A 19 54.84 105.61 -74.54
C GLU A 19 55.09 104.82 -75.84
N GLY A 20 54.16 104.90 -76.81
CA GLY A 20 54.43 104.69 -78.25
C GLY A 20 53.88 103.42 -78.89
N LEU A 21 53.15 103.58 -80.01
CA LEU A 21 52.31 102.58 -80.71
C LEU A 21 53.04 101.65 -81.71
N GLU A 22 52.48 100.42 -81.83
CA GLU A 22 52.31 99.51 -82.99
C GLU A 22 53.46 98.65 -83.62
N GLY A 23 53.33 97.30 -83.50
CA GLY A 23 53.82 96.28 -84.47
C GLY A 23 54.43 94.96 -83.90
N ALA A 24 53.64 93.90 -83.62
CA ALA A 24 54.11 92.67 -82.90
C ALA A 24 53.61 91.23 -83.29
N PRO A 25 52.97 90.89 -84.45
CA PRO A 25 52.31 89.57 -84.56
C PRO A 25 53.03 88.37 -85.21
N ARG A 26 54.23 88.46 -85.83
CA ARG A 26 54.78 87.34 -86.64
C ARG A 26 55.78 86.41 -85.94
N GLU A 27 56.60 86.95 -85.05
CA GLU A 27 57.55 86.15 -84.25
C GLU A 27 56.87 85.35 -83.15
N THR A 28 55.67 85.75 -82.76
CA THR A 28 54.85 85.04 -81.77
C THR A 28 54.39 83.68 -82.29
N MET A 29 54.10 83.54 -83.60
CA MET A 29 53.52 82.32 -84.18
C MET A 29 54.49 81.13 -84.23
N LEU A 30 55.75 81.35 -84.65
CA LEU A 30 56.76 80.27 -84.72
C LEU A 30 57.19 79.80 -83.33
N ASN A 31 57.32 80.74 -82.38
CA ASN A 31 57.57 80.42 -80.98
C ASN A 31 56.39 79.64 -80.35
N LEU A 32 55.15 79.94 -80.73
CA LEU A 32 53.98 79.17 -80.33
C LEU A 32 54.03 77.74 -80.86
N GLN A 33 54.41 77.51 -82.13
CA GLN A 33 54.42 76.18 -82.73
C GLN A 33 55.48 75.25 -82.10
N TYR A 34 56.70 75.75 -81.85
CA TYR A 34 57.73 74.97 -81.15
C TYR A 34 57.32 74.67 -79.70
N LYS A 35 56.70 75.64 -79.02
CA LYS A 35 56.18 75.46 -77.66
C LYS A 35 55.07 74.42 -77.60
N VAL A 36 54.18 74.38 -78.60
CA VAL A 36 53.15 73.34 -78.71
C VAL A 36 53.76 71.96 -78.92
N SER A 37 54.73 71.80 -79.83
CA SER A 37 55.37 70.50 -80.06
C SER A 37 56.16 69.99 -78.84
N SER A 38 56.85 70.89 -78.13
CA SER A 38 57.57 70.55 -76.88
C SER A 38 56.60 70.12 -75.79
N LEU A 39 55.47 70.82 -75.65
CA LEU A 39 54.40 70.46 -74.70
C LEU A 39 53.73 69.13 -75.06
N GLU A 40 53.62 68.78 -76.34
CA GLU A 40 53.07 67.49 -76.77
C GLU A 40 54.01 66.32 -76.44
N THR A 41 55.32 66.48 -76.61
CA THR A 41 56.30 65.46 -76.20
C THR A 41 56.36 65.32 -74.68
N GLU A 42 56.31 66.44 -73.95
CA GLU A 42 56.25 66.44 -72.49
C GLU A 42 54.96 65.76 -72.01
N LYS A 43 53.81 66.05 -72.63
CA LYS A 43 52.54 65.38 -72.32
C LYS A 43 52.61 63.87 -72.56
N LYS A 44 53.25 63.41 -73.63
CA LYS A 44 53.42 61.97 -73.90
C LYS A 44 54.34 61.29 -72.89
N MET A 45 55.46 61.93 -72.53
CA MET A 45 56.36 61.41 -71.48
C MET A 45 55.65 61.34 -70.13
N MET A 46 54.96 62.41 -69.74
CA MET A 46 54.14 62.44 -68.52
C MET A 46 53.03 61.38 -68.53
N GLN A 47 52.48 61.06 -69.70
CA GLN A 47 51.47 60.02 -69.84
C GLN A 47 52.06 58.61 -69.76
N GLN A 48 53.29 58.40 -70.26
CA GLN A 48 54.03 57.14 -70.06
C GLN A 48 54.42 56.94 -68.60
N GLU A 49 54.96 57.97 -67.94
CA GLU A 49 55.28 57.92 -66.50
C GLU A 49 54.04 57.66 -65.66
N LYS A 50 52.91 58.30 -66.00
CA LYS A 50 51.62 58.03 -65.35
C LYS A 50 51.17 56.57 -65.55
N ASN A 51 51.31 56.03 -66.76
CA ASN A 51 50.93 54.65 -67.03
C ASN A 51 51.84 53.65 -66.30
N GLU A 52 53.16 53.86 -66.29
CA GLU A 52 54.09 53.04 -65.53
C GLU A 52 53.81 53.10 -64.01
N LEU A 53 53.38 54.26 -63.52
CA LEU A 53 52.97 54.40 -62.12
C LEU A 53 51.66 53.66 -61.84
N ILE A 54 50.70 53.69 -62.77
CA ILE A 54 49.45 52.92 -62.69
C ILE A 54 49.76 51.41 -62.68
N ASP A 55 50.60 50.92 -63.60
CA ASP A 55 50.96 49.50 -63.68
C ASP A 55 51.63 49.02 -62.39
N LYS A 56 52.52 49.83 -61.80
CA LYS A 56 53.13 49.53 -60.49
C LYS A 56 52.11 49.48 -59.36
N TYR A 57 51.13 50.38 -59.36
CA TYR A 57 50.06 50.36 -58.35
C TYR A 57 49.11 49.18 -58.55
N GLU A 58 48.79 48.80 -59.80
CA GLU A 58 47.99 47.61 -60.12
C GLU A 58 48.73 46.31 -59.72
N GLU A 59 50.04 46.22 -59.96
CA GLU A 59 50.85 45.09 -59.52
C GLU A 59 50.93 45.01 -57.98
N LEU A 60 50.97 46.15 -57.29
CA LEU A 60 50.93 46.19 -55.84
C LEU A 60 49.54 45.80 -55.31
N LEU A 61 48.47 46.24 -55.97
CA LEU A 61 47.08 45.89 -55.64
C LEU A 61 46.81 44.40 -55.81
N THR A 62 47.26 43.80 -56.91
CA THR A 62 47.13 42.36 -57.16
C THR A 62 47.89 41.55 -56.12
N LYS A 63 49.15 41.90 -55.82
CA LYS A 63 49.92 41.24 -54.74
C LYS A 63 49.27 41.40 -53.36
N LYS A 64 48.64 42.55 -53.08
CA LYS A 64 47.92 42.75 -51.83
C LYS A 64 46.61 41.97 -51.77
N ASN A 65 45.90 41.84 -52.88
CA ASN A 65 44.71 40.99 -52.97
C ASN A 65 45.09 39.51 -52.80
N GLU A 66 46.14 39.02 -53.47
CA GLU A 66 46.66 37.67 -53.25
C GLU A 66 47.08 37.43 -51.79
N GLN A 67 47.69 38.41 -51.13
CA GLN A 67 48.00 38.31 -49.70
C GLN A 67 46.72 38.23 -48.84
N ILE A 68 45.69 39.00 -49.19
CA ILE A 68 44.40 38.97 -48.48
C ILE A 68 43.71 37.63 -48.69
N ASP A 69 43.70 37.11 -49.91
CA ASP A 69 43.08 35.82 -50.26
C ASP A 69 43.77 34.67 -49.52
N ASN A 70 45.11 34.64 -49.52
CA ASN A 70 45.88 33.64 -48.74
C ASN A 70 45.58 33.73 -47.22
N ILE A 71 45.48 34.95 -46.68
CA ILE A 71 45.14 35.15 -45.26
C ILE A 71 43.70 34.69 -44.98
N GLN A 72 42.76 34.90 -45.90
CA GLN A 72 41.38 34.42 -45.78
C GLN A 72 41.31 32.89 -45.80
N GLU A 73 42.05 32.23 -46.69
CA GLU A 73 42.15 30.77 -46.74
C GLU A 73 42.77 30.19 -45.44
N ASP A 74 43.81 30.84 -44.91
CA ASP A 74 44.42 30.47 -43.63
C ASP A 74 43.43 30.64 -42.46
N PHE A 75 42.65 31.73 -42.45
CA PHE A 75 41.61 31.94 -41.44
C PHE A 75 40.50 30.88 -41.54
N ASP A 76 40.07 30.53 -42.75
CA ASP A 76 39.07 29.50 -42.97
C ASP A 76 39.56 28.11 -42.56
N PHE A 77 40.84 27.80 -42.82
CA PHE A 77 41.47 26.56 -42.36
C PHE A 77 41.55 26.49 -40.84
N LEU A 78 42.02 27.56 -40.19
CA LEU A 78 42.09 27.65 -38.73
C LEU A 78 40.71 27.59 -38.08
N TYR A 79 39.69 28.18 -38.71
CA TYR A 79 38.32 28.13 -38.24
C TYR A 79 37.78 26.69 -38.29
N LYS A 80 37.95 26.00 -39.42
CA LYS A 80 37.56 24.58 -39.55
C LYS A 80 38.31 23.68 -38.57
N GLN A 81 39.61 23.90 -38.37
CA GLN A 81 40.40 23.14 -37.41
C GLN A 81 39.93 23.39 -35.97
N ARG A 82 39.59 24.64 -35.63
CA ARG A 82 39.02 25.00 -34.33
C ARG A 82 37.66 24.35 -34.12
N GLU A 83 36.79 24.36 -35.13
CA GLU A 83 35.47 23.72 -35.06
C GLU A 83 35.57 22.19 -34.90
N GLU A 84 36.53 21.56 -35.59
CA GLU A 84 36.81 20.13 -35.42
C GLU A 84 37.37 19.81 -34.02
N LEU A 85 38.25 20.66 -33.48
CA LEU A 85 38.74 20.51 -32.11
C LEU A 85 37.65 20.76 -31.06
N GLU A 86 36.76 21.72 -31.30
CA GLU A 86 35.65 22.04 -30.40
C GLU A 86 34.62 20.91 -30.37
N SER A 87 34.30 20.32 -31.53
CA SER A 87 33.44 19.13 -31.61
C SER A 87 34.09 17.90 -30.97
N LYS A 88 35.39 17.65 -31.18
CA LYS A 88 36.13 16.59 -30.48
C LYS A 88 36.12 16.79 -28.97
N LEU A 89 36.34 18.01 -28.49
CA LEU A 89 36.34 18.34 -27.06
C LEU A 89 34.94 18.19 -26.46
N LYS A 90 33.89 18.54 -27.21
CA LYS A 90 32.50 18.30 -26.81
C LYS A 90 32.18 16.81 -26.73
N ASN A 91 32.55 16.03 -27.74
CA ASN A 91 32.38 14.57 -27.75
C ASN A 91 33.15 13.90 -26.60
N TYR A 92 34.39 14.32 -26.32
CA TYR A 92 35.15 13.83 -25.17
C TYR A 92 34.49 14.19 -23.83
N LYS A 93 33.96 15.41 -23.68
CA LYS A 93 33.23 15.80 -22.47
C LYS A 93 31.94 15.00 -22.29
N GLU A 94 31.19 14.76 -23.38
CA GLU A 94 29.94 14.00 -23.34
C GLU A 94 30.21 12.52 -23.01
N THR A 95 31.17 11.88 -23.69
CA THR A 95 31.57 10.50 -23.41
C THR A 95 32.12 10.32 -21.99
N ASN A 96 32.96 11.22 -21.51
CA ASN A 96 33.47 11.18 -20.14
C ASN A 96 32.35 11.42 -19.11
N GLY A 97 31.41 12.34 -19.39
CA GLY A 97 30.24 12.56 -18.56
C GLY A 97 29.30 11.34 -18.52
N HIS A 98 29.15 10.62 -19.62
CA HIS A 98 28.42 9.35 -19.65
C HIS A 98 29.13 8.25 -18.86
N GLN A 99 30.46 8.14 -18.96
CA GLN A 99 31.26 7.19 -18.19
C GLN A 99 31.22 7.50 -16.70
N GLU A 100 31.31 8.77 -16.30
CA GLU A 100 31.23 9.22 -14.91
C GLU A 100 29.84 8.93 -14.32
N LYS A 101 28.77 9.22 -15.06
CA LYS A 101 27.39 8.84 -14.67
C LYS A 101 27.23 7.32 -14.56
N HIS A 102 27.78 6.56 -15.50
CA HIS A 102 27.71 5.10 -15.46
C HIS A 102 28.48 4.52 -14.27
N LEU A 103 29.67 5.05 -13.97
CA LEU A 103 30.45 4.67 -12.79
C LEU A 103 29.75 5.06 -11.49
N ALA A 104 29.16 6.26 -11.43
CA ALA A 104 28.37 6.70 -10.27
C ALA A 104 27.16 5.78 -10.03
N ASN A 105 26.39 5.48 -11.08
CA ASN A 105 25.27 4.53 -11.00
C ASN A 105 25.73 3.15 -10.56
N LYS A 106 26.87 2.66 -11.07
CA LYS A 106 27.43 1.35 -10.68
C LYS A 106 27.86 1.34 -9.22
N VAL A 107 28.46 2.42 -8.73
CA VAL A 107 28.81 2.57 -7.31
C VAL A 107 27.56 2.59 -6.44
N GLU A 108 26.49 3.27 -6.87
CA GLU A 108 25.22 3.29 -6.16
C GLU A 108 24.55 1.91 -6.12
N GLU A 109 24.53 1.18 -7.24
CA GLU A 109 24.07 -0.22 -7.30
C GLU A 109 24.89 -1.14 -6.37
N LEU A 110 26.21 -0.99 -6.36
CA LEU A 110 27.09 -1.77 -5.49
C LEU A 110 26.89 -1.40 -4.01
N GLN A 111 26.63 -0.14 -3.69
CA GLN A 111 26.29 0.28 -2.34
C GLN A 111 24.93 -0.27 -1.90
N ASN A 112 23.93 -0.25 -2.78
CA ASN A 112 22.59 -0.78 -2.50
C ASN A 112 22.61 -2.30 -2.29
N THR A 113 23.35 -3.04 -3.12
CA THR A 113 23.53 -4.49 -2.96
C THR A 113 24.33 -4.84 -1.70
N ASN A 114 25.40 -4.10 -1.39
CA ASN A 114 26.13 -4.30 -0.14
C ASN A 114 25.25 -4.00 1.09
N ASN A 115 24.40 -2.97 1.02
CA ASN A 115 23.44 -2.66 2.09
C ASN A 115 22.36 -3.75 2.22
N SER A 116 21.88 -4.34 1.12
CA SER A 116 20.92 -5.46 1.20
C SER A 116 21.56 -6.71 1.78
N LEU A 117 22.76 -7.08 1.32
CA LEU A 117 23.53 -8.21 1.85
C LEU A 117 23.84 -8.02 3.34
N GLN A 118 24.17 -6.80 3.79
CA GLN A 118 24.34 -6.53 5.21
C GLN A 118 23.05 -6.71 6.02
N ARG A 119 21.88 -6.39 5.46
CA ARG A 119 20.58 -6.63 6.12
C ARG A 119 20.29 -8.13 6.19
N GLU A 120 20.53 -8.87 5.13
CA GLU A 120 20.37 -10.34 5.10
C GLU A 120 21.31 -11.02 6.10
N VAL A 121 22.59 -10.64 6.15
CA VAL A 121 23.54 -11.17 7.14
C VAL A 121 23.08 -10.85 8.56
N LYS A 122 22.53 -9.66 8.83
CA LYS A 122 21.95 -9.33 10.14
C LYS A 122 20.72 -10.17 10.46
N GLN A 123 19.86 -10.45 9.48
CA GLN A 123 18.69 -11.30 9.67
C GLN A 123 19.10 -12.75 9.97
N ILE A 124 20.00 -13.32 9.19
CA ILE A 124 20.51 -14.69 9.39
C ILE A 124 21.18 -14.80 10.77
N LYS A 125 21.94 -13.78 11.20
CA LYS A 125 22.52 -13.76 12.56
C LYS A 125 21.46 -13.80 13.65
N ARG A 126 20.38 -13.01 13.54
CA ARG A 126 19.27 -13.05 14.50
C ARG A 126 18.54 -14.40 14.52
N GLU A 127 18.35 -15.01 13.36
CA GLU A 127 17.73 -16.34 13.27
C GLU A 127 18.63 -17.42 13.87
N TYR A 128 19.94 -17.32 13.65
CA TYR A 128 20.92 -18.21 14.27
C TYR A 128 20.95 -18.07 15.79
N GLU A 129 20.95 -16.84 16.31
CA GLU A 129 20.90 -16.55 17.75
C GLU A 129 19.62 -17.10 18.38
N LYS A 130 18.45 -16.88 17.77
CA LYS A 130 17.18 -17.48 18.22
C LYS A 130 17.24 -19.00 18.25
N THR A 131 17.72 -19.63 17.18
CA THR A 131 17.87 -21.08 17.10
C THR A 131 18.86 -21.59 18.16
N GLN A 132 19.90 -20.81 18.49
CA GLN A 132 20.84 -21.15 19.56
C GLN A 132 20.20 -21.04 20.95
N GLU A 133 19.38 -20.02 21.20
CA GLU A 133 18.60 -19.90 22.44
C GLU A 133 17.60 -21.03 22.60
N ASP A 134 16.88 -21.40 21.55
CA ASP A 134 15.90 -22.48 21.60
C ASP A 134 16.57 -23.84 21.80
N ARG A 135 17.74 -24.08 21.19
CA ARG A 135 18.55 -25.27 21.51
C ARG A 135 18.99 -25.29 22.97
N ARG A 136 19.38 -24.15 23.54
CA ARG A 136 19.74 -24.07 24.97
C ARG A 136 18.54 -24.37 25.88
N LYS A 137 17.35 -23.84 25.56
CA LYS A 137 16.11 -24.14 26.30
C LYS A 137 15.75 -25.62 26.21
N LEU A 138 15.83 -26.20 25.01
CA LEU A 138 15.53 -27.63 24.83
C LEU A 138 16.52 -28.51 25.60
N GLU A 139 17.80 -28.14 25.64
CA GLU A 139 18.81 -28.85 26.44
C GLU A 139 18.51 -28.76 27.95
N THR A 140 18.11 -27.57 28.45
CA THR A 140 17.72 -27.44 29.86
C THR A 140 16.45 -28.22 30.19
N ASP A 141 15.46 -28.22 29.30
CA ASP A 141 14.23 -28.99 29.48
C ASP A 141 14.51 -30.50 29.44
N PHE A 142 15.38 -30.93 28.54
CA PHE A 142 15.81 -32.33 28.46
C PHE A 142 16.52 -32.77 29.75
N GLN A 143 17.40 -31.93 30.31
CA GLN A 143 18.07 -32.20 31.59
C GLN A 143 17.08 -32.26 32.76
N LEU A 144 16.09 -31.38 32.80
CA LEU A 144 15.03 -31.38 33.82
C LEU A 144 14.17 -32.66 33.73
N VAL A 145 13.71 -33.02 32.53
CA VAL A 145 12.93 -34.24 32.28
C VAL A 145 13.74 -35.48 32.65
N ASN A 146 15.03 -35.53 32.30
CA ASN A 146 15.86 -36.67 32.63
C ASN A 146 16.10 -36.79 34.14
N SER A 147 16.21 -35.67 34.85
CA SER A 147 16.31 -35.66 36.32
C SER A 147 15.02 -36.18 36.97
N SER A 148 13.85 -35.68 36.54
CA SER A 148 12.54 -36.20 37.00
C SER A 148 12.34 -37.68 36.66
N ARG A 149 12.80 -38.12 35.48
CA ARG A 149 12.77 -39.54 35.09
C ARG A 149 13.63 -40.39 36.01
N ASN A 150 14.81 -39.90 36.40
CA ASN A 150 15.69 -40.62 37.32
C ASN A 150 15.09 -40.71 38.73
N GLU A 151 14.46 -39.64 39.21
CA GLU A 151 13.72 -39.65 40.49
C GLU A 151 12.55 -40.65 40.47
N MET A 152 11.77 -40.68 39.39
CA MET A 152 10.66 -41.62 39.24
C MET A 152 11.16 -43.07 39.14
N LYS A 153 12.29 -43.31 38.47
CA LYS A 153 12.92 -44.64 38.47
C LYS A 153 13.37 -45.06 39.86
N GLN A 154 14.00 -44.18 40.62
CA GLN A 154 14.39 -44.47 42.01
C GLN A 154 13.17 -44.76 42.89
N ARG A 155 12.07 -44.03 42.69
CA ARG A 155 10.82 -44.29 43.42
C ARG A 155 10.18 -45.62 43.03
N LEU A 156 10.25 -46.00 41.76
CA LEU A 156 9.79 -47.30 41.29
C LEU A 156 10.62 -48.43 41.89
N THR A 157 11.95 -48.32 41.90
CA THR A 157 12.81 -49.35 42.52
C THR A 157 12.53 -49.48 44.02
N LEU A 158 12.32 -48.37 44.74
CA LEU A 158 11.94 -48.41 46.15
C LEU A 158 10.57 -49.07 46.39
N MET A 159 9.59 -48.80 45.52
CA MET A 159 8.28 -49.46 45.60
C MET A 159 8.35 -50.94 45.22
N GLU A 160 9.17 -51.32 44.25
CA GLU A 160 9.42 -52.72 43.90
C GLU A 160 10.05 -53.48 45.08
N ASP A 161 11.02 -52.87 45.76
CA ASP A 161 11.62 -53.43 46.98
C ASP A 161 10.62 -53.54 48.14
N GLU A 162 9.75 -52.54 48.33
CA GLU A 162 8.68 -52.56 49.33
C GLU A 162 7.65 -53.66 49.04
N VAL A 163 7.23 -53.78 47.77
CA VAL A 163 6.31 -54.84 47.32
C VAL A 163 6.95 -56.21 47.49
N ALA A 164 8.24 -56.38 47.19
CA ALA A 164 8.97 -57.62 47.43
C ALA A 164 9.02 -57.95 48.94
N GLY A 165 9.27 -56.95 49.79
CA GLY A 165 9.26 -57.09 51.25
C GLY A 165 7.88 -57.45 51.81
N LEU A 166 6.82 -56.80 51.32
CA LEU A 166 5.43 -57.13 51.68
C LEU A 166 5.02 -58.51 51.18
N HIS A 167 5.46 -58.91 49.99
CA HIS A 167 5.20 -60.25 49.46
C HIS A 167 5.85 -61.33 50.33
N SER A 168 7.10 -61.13 50.76
CA SER A 168 7.77 -62.05 51.70
C SER A 168 7.02 -62.14 53.04
N ARG A 169 6.63 -60.99 53.61
CA ARG A 169 5.85 -60.95 54.87
C ARG A 169 4.48 -61.61 54.73
N ASN A 170 3.78 -61.37 53.62
CA ASN A 170 2.50 -62.03 53.35
C ASN A 170 2.67 -63.54 53.23
N LYS A 171 3.75 -64.02 52.59
CA LYS A 171 4.06 -65.44 52.49
C LYS A 171 4.29 -66.06 53.88
N GLU A 172 4.99 -65.36 54.77
CA GLU A 172 5.17 -65.78 56.16
C GLU A 172 3.88 -65.77 56.97
N LEU A 173 3.04 -64.74 56.81
CA LEU A 173 1.75 -64.64 57.48
C LEU A 173 0.78 -65.71 57.01
N VAL A 174 0.71 -65.99 55.71
CA VAL A 174 -0.10 -67.08 55.17
C VAL A 174 0.36 -68.43 55.74
N ASN A 175 1.67 -68.66 55.83
CA ASN A 175 2.21 -69.88 56.46
C ASN A 175 1.93 -69.98 57.98
N LYS A 176 1.71 -68.86 58.68
CA LYS A 176 1.25 -68.85 60.07
C LYS A 176 -0.27 -69.05 60.16
N LEU A 177 -1.01 -68.44 59.25
CA LEU A 177 -2.46 -68.54 59.16
C LEU A 177 -2.93 -69.95 58.82
N THR A 178 -2.24 -70.66 57.92
CA THR A 178 -2.53 -72.06 57.61
C THR A 178 -2.35 -72.94 58.85
N LYS A 179 -1.30 -72.72 59.64
CA LYS A 179 -1.06 -73.42 60.92
C LYS A 179 -2.11 -73.12 61.99
N THR A 180 -2.58 -71.88 62.08
CA THR A 180 -3.65 -71.50 63.03
C THR A 180 -5.05 -71.90 62.53
N SER A 181 -5.25 -71.95 61.22
CA SER A 181 -6.50 -72.39 60.58
C SER A 181 -6.70 -73.90 60.77
N GLU A 182 -5.63 -74.69 60.72
CA GLU A 182 -5.67 -76.12 61.08
C GLU A 182 -6.06 -76.34 62.55
N GLN A 183 -5.75 -75.39 63.44
CA GLN A 183 -6.10 -75.45 64.87
C GLN A 183 -7.50 -74.90 65.19
N LEU A 184 -8.02 -73.97 64.38
CA LEU A 184 -9.32 -73.32 64.60
C LEU A 184 -10.48 -73.97 63.83
N ALA A 185 -10.22 -74.94 62.95
CA ALA A 185 -11.25 -75.69 62.22
C ALA A 185 -12.13 -76.62 63.11
N LEU A 186 -12.03 -76.54 64.44
CA LEU A 186 -12.74 -77.41 65.38
C LEU A 186 -13.93 -76.80 66.15
N SER A 187 -14.24 -75.49 66.09
CA SER A 187 -15.47 -75.02 66.76
C SER A 187 -15.96 -73.60 66.41
N ALA A 188 -17.23 -73.51 66.00
CA ALA A 188 -18.20 -72.42 66.19
C ALA A 188 -17.95 -71.00 65.65
N GLN A 189 -16.73 -70.65 65.20
CA GLN A 189 -16.42 -69.30 64.69
C GLN A 189 -16.80 -69.08 63.20
N ASP A 190 -17.18 -70.14 62.48
CA ASP A 190 -17.49 -70.06 61.05
C ASP A 190 -18.77 -69.28 60.73
N ARG A 191 -19.81 -69.36 61.55
CA ARG A 191 -21.08 -68.67 61.27
C ARG A 191 -21.02 -67.15 61.44
N HIS A 192 -20.34 -66.67 62.49
CA HIS A 192 -20.17 -65.22 62.69
C HIS A 192 -19.16 -64.63 61.68
N ARG A 193 -18.16 -65.43 61.29
CA ARG A 193 -17.22 -65.05 60.23
C ARG A 193 -17.91 -64.95 58.88
N GLU A 194 -18.83 -65.86 58.54
CA GLU A 194 -19.64 -65.78 57.32
C GLU A 194 -20.52 -64.51 57.29
N ASP A 195 -21.19 -64.16 58.39
CA ASP A 195 -22.02 -62.94 58.46
C ASP A 195 -21.20 -61.64 58.37
N LEU A 196 -20.04 -61.58 59.04
CA LEU A 196 -19.11 -60.45 58.91
C LEU A 196 -18.47 -60.40 57.52
N GLN A 197 -18.12 -61.55 56.94
CA GLN A 197 -17.64 -61.63 55.55
C GLN A 197 -18.71 -61.13 54.58
N GLY A 198 -19.98 -61.47 54.79
CA GLY A 198 -21.10 -60.94 54.00
C GLY A 198 -21.24 -59.42 54.09
N LYS A 199 -21.13 -58.83 55.29
CA LYS A 199 -21.15 -57.37 55.46
C LYS A 199 -19.93 -56.68 54.87
N VAL A 200 -18.75 -57.26 55.00
CA VAL A 200 -17.51 -56.74 54.40
C VAL A 200 -17.59 -56.83 52.87
N LEU A 201 -18.10 -57.92 52.31
CA LEU A 201 -18.34 -58.05 50.87
C LEU A 201 -19.34 -57.01 50.39
N ASN A 202 -20.43 -56.77 51.12
CA ASN A 202 -21.40 -55.72 50.76
C ASN A 202 -20.79 -54.32 50.82
N LEU A 203 -19.98 -54.01 51.84
CA LEU A 203 -19.25 -52.73 51.94
C LEU A 203 -18.18 -52.60 50.86
N GLN A 204 -17.51 -53.69 50.48
CA GLN A 204 -16.57 -53.71 49.37
C GLN A 204 -17.30 -53.50 48.03
N MET A 205 -18.47 -54.12 47.84
CA MET A 205 -19.28 -53.90 46.64
C MET A 205 -19.76 -52.46 46.55
N THR A 206 -20.24 -51.85 47.63
CA THR A 206 -20.66 -50.44 47.62
C THR A 206 -19.48 -49.50 47.44
N ASN A 207 -18.34 -49.76 48.06
CA ASN A 207 -17.11 -48.98 47.87
C ASN A 207 -16.62 -49.08 46.41
N ASN A 208 -16.59 -50.29 45.83
CA ASN A 208 -16.27 -50.48 44.41
C ASN A 208 -17.29 -49.76 43.51
N GLN A 209 -18.58 -49.78 43.82
CA GLN A 209 -19.59 -49.03 43.06
C GLN A 209 -19.39 -47.51 43.17
N LEU A 210 -19.00 -47.00 44.33
CA LEU A 210 -18.69 -45.59 44.53
C LEU A 210 -17.38 -45.20 43.82
N GLN A 211 -16.36 -46.03 43.85
CA GLN A 211 -15.13 -45.85 43.08
C GLN A 211 -15.42 -45.83 41.58
N LEU A 212 -16.22 -46.77 41.06
CA LEU A 212 -16.64 -46.75 39.66
C LEU A 212 -17.43 -45.50 39.29
N LYS A 213 -18.26 -44.96 40.20
CA LYS A 213 -18.96 -43.70 39.98
C LYS A 213 -18.00 -42.51 39.98
N ILE A 214 -17.03 -42.48 40.90
CA ILE A 214 -15.98 -41.45 40.95
C ILE A 214 -15.13 -41.50 39.68
N ASP A 215 -14.71 -42.70 39.25
CA ASP A 215 -13.94 -42.89 38.03
C ASP A 215 -14.73 -42.44 36.80
N ARG A 216 -16.03 -42.77 36.72
CA ARG A 216 -16.89 -42.26 35.64
C ARG A 216 -17.01 -40.73 35.67
N LEU A 217 -17.14 -40.12 36.85
CA LEU A 217 -17.21 -38.65 36.99
C LEU A 217 -15.87 -37.98 36.64
N LEU A 218 -14.74 -38.59 37.00
CA LEU A 218 -13.40 -38.13 36.63
C LEU A 218 -13.17 -38.28 35.11
N GLN A 219 -13.60 -39.39 34.51
CA GLN A 219 -13.58 -39.58 33.06
C GLN A 219 -14.47 -38.54 32.35
N GLN A 220 -15.65 -38.23 32.88
CA GLN A 220 -16.49 -37.16 32.35
C GLN A 220 -15.84 -35.79 32.49
N LYS A 221 -15.24 -35.47 33.65
CA LYS A 221 -14.54 -34.20 33.88
C LYS A 221 -13.35 -34.05 32.93
N THR A 222 -12.52 -35.07 32.79
CA THR A 222 -11.37 -35.07 31.85
C THR A 222 -11.85 -34.98 30.40
N SER A 223 -12.93 -35.67 30.02
CA SER A 223 -13.54 -35.52 28.70
C SER A 223 -14.05 -34.09 28.47
N VAL A 224 -14.71 -33.47 29.45
CA VAL A 224 -15.18 -32.08 29.37
C VAL A 224 -14.01 -31.10 29.27
N GLU A 225 -12.93 -31.33 30.01
CA GLU A 225 -11.72 -30.51 29.97
C GLU A 225 -10.99 -30.64 28.63
N LEU A 226 -10.88 -31.85 28.08
CA LEU A 226 -10.39 -32.10 26.72
C LEU A 226 -11.28 -31.43 25.67
N LEU A 227 -12.62 -31.44 25.84
CA LEU A 227 -13.54 -30.74 24.96
C LEU A 227 -13.38 -29.22 25.06
N LYS A 228 -13.16 -28.67 26.27
CA LYS A 228 -12.86 -27.24 26.45
C LYS A 228 -11.53 -26.84 25.80
N GLN A 229 -10.48 -27.64 25.98
CA GLN A 229 -9.19 -27.40 25.31
C GLN A 229 -9.32 -27.48 23.79
N LYS A 230 -10.06 -28.48 23.27
CA LYS A 230 -10.38 -28.56 21.83
C LYS A 230 -11.19 -27.36 21.36
N ASN A 231 -12.15 -26.88 22.15
CA ASN A 231 -12.94 -25.70 21.83
C ASN A 231 -12.06 -24.44 21.77
N ILE A 232 -11.19 -24.22 22.75
CA ILE A 232 -10.22 -23.12 22.73
C ILE A 232 -9.29 -23.21 21.51
N THR A 233 -8.79 -24.42 21.20
CA THR A 233 -7.92 -24.64 20.04
C THR A 233 -8.67 -24.37 18.72
N LEU A 234 -9.94 -24.79 18.64
CA LEU A 234 -10.80 -24.51 17.48
C LEU A 234 -11.14 -23.02 17.36
N GLN A 235 -11.41 -22.33 18.47
CA GLN A 235 -11.64 -20.89 18.50
C GLN A 235 -10.40 -20.12 18.03
N HIS A 236 -9.21 -20.52 18.48
CA HIS A 236 -7.96 -19.93 18.02
C HIS A 236 -7.68 -20.23 16.54
N SER A 237 -7.97 -21.46 16.08
CA SER A 237 -7.89 -21.77 14.65
C SER A 237 -8.90 -20.96 13.83
N LEU A 238 -10.08 -20.68 14.39
CA LEU A 238 -11.12 -19.89 13.73
C LEU A 238 -10.69 -18.43 13.65
N SER A 239 -10.14 -17.85 14.72
CA SER A 239 -9.59 -16.48 14.68
C SER A 239 -8.44 -16.36 13.69
N GLN A 240 -7.54 -17.36 13.61
CA GLN A 240 -6.49 -17.40 12.59
C GLN A 240 -7.06 -17.47 11.17
N MET A 241 -8.12 -18.25 10.95
CA MET A 241 -8.80 -18.33 9.65
C MET A 241 -9.52 -17.01 9.31
N GLU A 242 -10.07 -16.31 10.30
CA GLU A 242 -10.65 -14.97 10.12
C GLU A 242 -9.60 -13.94 9.74
N GLU A 243 -8.43 -13.93 10.40
CA GLU A 243 -7.30 -13.06 10.03
C GLU A 243 -6.80 -13.34 8.60
N LEU A 244 -6.70 -14.62 8.21
CA LEU A 244 -6.34 -14.99 6.84
C LEU A 244 -7.41 -14.56 5.84
N ARG A 245 -8.69 -14.67 6.20
CA ARG A 245 -9.79 -14.19 5.37
C ARG A 245 -9.74 -12.67 5.19
N GLU A 246 -9.40 -11.93 6.24
CA GLU A 246 -9.20 -10.48 6.16
C GLU A 246 -8.04 -10.12 5.23
N LYS A 247 -6.91 -10.83 5.34
CA LYS A 247 -5.76 -10.66 4.43
C LYS A 247 -6.12 -11.02 2.99
N TYR A 248 -6.88 -12.09 2.77
CA TYR A 248 -7.37 -12.47 1.45
C TYR A 248 -8.28 -11.39 0.86
N CYS A 249 -9.23 -10.86 1.64
CA CYS A 249 -10.09 -9.76 1.21
C CYS A 249 -9.27 -8.51 0.84
N LYS A 250 -8.23 -8.16 1.62
CA LYS A 250 -7.33 -7.04 1.31
C LYS A 250 -6.57 -7.26 0.00
N LEU A 251 -6.00 -8.45 -0.20
CA LEU A 251 -5.31 -8.82 -1.44
C LEU A 251 -6.26 -8.86 -2.64
N GLU A 252 -7.49 -9.33 -2.47
CA GLU A 252 -8.50 -9.35 -3.53
C GLU A 252 -8.93 -7.93 -3.93
N ILE A 253 -9.04 -7.01 -2.96
CA ILE A 253 -9.25 -5.58 -3.22
C ILE A 253 -8.06 -4.98 -3.99
N GLU A 254 -6.83 -5.22 -3.53
CA GLU A 254 -5.63 -4.72 -4.20
C GLU A 254 -5.51 -5.26 -5.65
N ASN A 255 -5.85 -6.53 -5.85
CA ASN A 255 -5.84 -7.15 -7.18
C ASN A 255 -6.96 -6.59 -8.07
N ALA A 256 -8.13 -6.28 -7.52
CA ALA A 256 -9.19 -5.58 -8.24
C ALA A 256 -8.78 -4.15 -8.62
N GLU A 257 -8.13 -3.40 -7.72
CA GLU A 257 -7.58 -2.07 -8.01
C GLU A 257 -6.48 -2.12 -9.08
N LEU A 258 -5.61 -3.14 -9.04
CA LEU A 258 -4.62 -3.35 -10.09
C LEU A 258 -5.28 -3.64 -11.44
N ARG A 259 -6.30 -4.50 -11.47
CA ARG A 259 -7.05 -4.81 -12.70
C ARG A 259 -7.78 -3.58 -13.24
N GLU A 260 -8.33 -2.73 -12.37
CA GLU A 260 -8.93 -1.47 -12.79
C GLU A 260 -7.88 -0.54 -13.41
N LYS A 261 -6.72 -0.38 -12.77
CA LYS A 261 -5.60 0.36 -13.35
C LYS A 261 -5.20 -0.20 -14.71
N PHE A 262 -5.08 -1.53 -14.84
CA PHE A 262 -4.80 -2.18 -16.13
C PHE A 262 -5.90 -1.94 -17.16
N ASN A 263 -7.17 -2.02 -16.81
CA ASN A 263 -8.26 -1.74 -17.73
C ASN A 263 -8.26 -0.28 -18.18
N VAL A 264 -7.90 0.67 -17.30
CA VAL A 264 -7.70 2.07 -17.69
C VAL A 264 -6.50 2.20 -18.64
N PHE A 265 -5.39 1.47 -18.39
CA PHE A 265 -4.27 1.41 -19.32
C PHE A 265 -4.69 0.82 -20.68
N PHE A 266 -5.43 -0.27 -20.72
CA PHE A 266 -5.89 -0.85 -21.98
C PHE A 266 -6.93 0.02 -22.67
N SER A 267 -7.82 0.68 -21.94
CA SER A 267 -8.79 1.63 -22.51
C SER A 267 -8.11 2.84 -23.13
N THR A 268 -7.06 3.37 -22.50
CA THR A 268 -6.27 4.48 -23.06
C THR A 268 -5.43 4.05 -24.27
N VAL A 269 -5.01 2.78 -24.29
CA VAL A 269 -4.37 2.15 -25.44
C VAL A 269 -5.37 1.92 -26.59
N GLU A 270 -6.56 1.39 -26.33
CA GLU A 270 -7.63 1.18 -27.33
C GLU A 270 -8.12 2.51 -27.91
N GLU A 271 -8.32 3.55 -27.09
CA GLU A 271 -8.64 4.91 -27.57
C GLU A 271 -7.52 5.50 -28.45
N SER A 272 -6.28 5.03 -28.30
CA SER A 272 -5.16 5.43 -29.16
C SER A 272 -5.07 4.65 -30.48
N PHE A 273 -5.69 3.47 -30.57
CA PHE A 273 -5.73 2.62 -31.76
C PHE A 273 -6.95 2.85 -32.67
N ASP A 274 -7.95 3.62 -32.23
CA ASP A 274 -9.14 3.93 -33.04
C ASP A 274 -8.86 4.87 -34.25
N GLN A 275 -7.66 5.46 -34.34
CA GLN A 275 -7.20 6.12 -35.56
C GLN A 275 -6.66 5.09 -36.55
N LYS A 276 -7.58 4.51 -37.33
CA LYS A 276 -7.28 3.71 -38.54
C LYS A 276 -6.48 4.52 -39.55
N GLU A 277 -5.16 4.53 -39.42
CA GLU A 277 -4.25 4.85 -40.51
C GLU A 277 -2.98 4.02 -40.32
N SER A 278 -2.79 3.05 -41.21
CA SER A 278 -1.63 2.17 -41.26
C SER A 278 -0.34 2.98 -41.33
N LEU A 279 0.32 3.17 -40.19
CA LEU A 279 1.70 3.63 -40.12
C LEU A 279 2.50 2.59 -39.35
N ASP A 280 3.78 2.42 -39.72
CA ASP A 280 4.68 1.45 -39.10
C ASP A 280 4.56 1.44 -37.57
N ASN A 281 4.46 0.25 -36.98
CA ASN A 281 4.33 0.03 -35.54
C ASN A 281 5.30 0.89 -34.71
N ASP A 282 6.50 1.17 -35.22
CA ASP A 282 7.52 1.99 -34.55
C ASP A 282 7.14 3.49 -34.47
N THR A 283 6.45 4.02 -35.47
CA THR A 283 5.96 5.42 -35.47
C THR A 283 4.72 5.60 -34.60
N GLU A 284 3.88 4.56 -34.51
CA GLU A 284 2.75 4.51 -33.59
C GLU A 284 3.23 4.40 -32.13
N ILE A 285 4.26 3.58 -31.86
CA ILE A 285 4.91 3.49 -30.55
C ILE A 285 5.57 4.81 -30.16
N LEU A 286 6.24 5.51 -31.09
CA LEU A 286 6.83 6.82 -30.82
C LEU A 286 5.76 7.88 -30.53
N ARG A 287 4.68 7.95 -31.32
CA ARG A 287 3.53 8.81 -31.02
C ARG A 287 2.86 8.46 -29.70
N PHE A 288 2.82 7.19 -29.34
CA PHE A 288 2.32 6.73 -28.04
C PHE A 288 3.23 7.16 -26.89
N ILE A 289 4.55 7.02 -27.02
CA ILE A 289 5.53 7.49 -26.03
C ILE A 289 5.42 9.01 -25.86
N ASP A 290 5.24 9.75 -26.95
CA ASP A 290 5.10 11.21 -26.89
C ASP A 290 3.77 11.65 -26.28
N LYS A 291 2.66 10.97 -26.60
CA LYS A 291 1.37 11.18 -25.92
C LYS A 291 1.44 10.79 -24.44
N PHE A 292 2.12 9.70 -24.10
CA PHE A 292 2.32 9.26 -22.71
C PHE A 292 3.13 10.28 -21.93
N LYS A 293 4.24 10.78 -22.49
CA LYS A 293 5.01 11.89 -21.91
C LYS A 293 4.16 13.14 -21.79
N HIS A 294 3.30 13.43 -22.77
CA HIS A 294 2.43 14.59 -22.71
C HIS A 294 1.39 14.47 -21.60
N ILE A 295 0.73 13.31 -21.46
CA ILE A 295 -0.23 13.01 -20.38
C ILE A 295 0.48 13.01 -19.02
N GLN A 296 1.69 12.45 -18.93
CA GLN A 296 2.46 12.45 -17.69
C GLN A 296 2.85 13.88 -17.27
N ASN A 297 3.26 14.72 -18.23
CA ASN A 297 3.53 16.13 -17.99
C ASN A 297 2.25 16.90 -17.62
N GLU A 298 1.13 16.60 -18.27
CA GLU A 298 -0.16 17.20 -17.93
C GLU A 298 -0.59 16.81 -16.51
N ASN A 299 -0.42 15.54 -16.13
CA ASN A 299 -0.70 15.07 -14.77
C ASN A 299 0.22 15.72 -13.74
N LEU A 300 1.50 15.93 -14.06
CA LEU A 300 2.43 16.66 -13.21
C LEU A 300 1.98 18.11 -13.04
N VAL A 301 1.64 18.80 -14.13
CA VAL A 301 1.13 20.18 -14.10
C VAL A 301 -0.19 20.28 -13.35
N LEU A 302 -1.10 19.31 -13.51
CA LEU A 302 -2.36 19.25 -12.77
C LEU A 302 -2.13 18.95 -11.29
N SER A 303 -1.14 18.12 -10.95
CA SER A 303 -0.74 17.86 -9.57
C SER A 303 -0.16 19.13 -8.93
N ASP A 304 0.70 19.87 -9.63
CA ASP A 304 1.25 21.13 -9.17
C ASP A 304 0.15 22.19 -9.00
N LYS A 305 -0.79 22.29 -9.94
CA LYS A 305 -1.97 23.16 -9.81
C LYS A 305 -2.86 22.74 -8.63
N TYR A 306 -3.09 21.45 -8.43
CA TYR A 306 -3.85 20.94 -7.28
C TYR A 306 -3.14 21.26 -5.96
N ASN A 307 -1.82 21.09 -5.91
CA ASN A 307 -1.02 21.42 -4.73
C ASN A 307 -1.04 22.94 -4.46
N SER A 308 -0.98 23.78 -5.50
CA SER A 308 -1.13 25.24 -5.39
C SER A 308 -2.52 25.62 -4.85
N ILE A 309 -3.59 25.08 -5.44
CA ILE A 309 -4.97 25.33 -4.99
C ILE A 309 -5.17 24.82 -3.57
N LYS A 310 -4.57 23.69 -3.20
CA LYS A 310 -4.62 23.16 -1.84
C LYS A 310 -3.85 24.03 -0.86
N ALA A 311 -2.72 24.60 -1.26
CA ALA A 311 -1.97 25.57 -0.46
C ALA A 311 -2.78 26.86 -0.27
N GLU A 312 -3.42 27.37 -1.33
CA GLU A 312 -4.35 28.51 -1.27
C GLU A 312 -5.56 28.20 -0.37
N LEU A 313 -6.18 27.02 -0.50
CA LEU A 313 -7.28 26.58 0.35
C LEU A 313 -6.85 26.51 1.82
N ASN A 314 -5.66 25.96 2.10
CA ASN A 314 -5.13 25.94 3.46
C ASN A 314 -4.86 27.36 3.96
N GLY A 315 -4.32 28.25 3.11
CA GLY A 315 -4.12 29.66 3.42
C GLY A 315 -5.43 30.37 3.75
N THR A 316 -6.47 30.22 2.92
CA THR A 316 -7.80 30.77 3.18
C THR A 316 -8.44 30.16 4.43
N ARG A 317 -8.23 28.87 4.71
CA ARG A 317 -8.73 28.21 5.93
C ARG A 317 -8.04 28.72 7.18
N ILE A 318 -6.74 28.95 7.14
CA ILE A 318 -5.99 29.61 8.21
C ILE A 318 -6.51 31.05 8.38
N GLY A 319 -6.73 31.77 7.28
CA GLY A 319 -7.33 33.11 7.30
C GLY A 319 -8.73 33.13 7.90
N LEU A 320 -9.59 32.16 7.56
CA LEU A 320 -10.94 32.03 8.10
C LEU A 320 -10.90 31.66 9.59
N ASN A 321 -9.97 30.81 10.01
CA ASN A 321 -9.78 30.49 11.42
C ASN A 321 -9.28 31.70 12.22
N ASN A 322 -8.36 32.49 11.66
CA ASN A 322 -7.92 33.74 12.28
C ASN A 322 -9.07 34.75 12.37
N LEU A 323 -9.85 34.91 11.30
CA LEU A 323 -11.01 35.80 11.29
C LEU A 323 -12.10 35.32 12.26
N GLN A 324 -12.28 34.01 12.42
CA GLN A 324 -13.18 33.44 13.40
C GLN A 324 -12.68 33.68 14.83
N GLN A 325 -11.36 33.54 15.06
CA GLN A 325 -10.76 33.88 16.35
C GLN A 325 -10.89 35.38 16.66
N GLU A 326 -10.72 36.26 15.67
CA GLU A 326 -10.99 37.70 15.80
C GLU A 326 -12.47 37.98 16.08
N TYR A 327 -13.38 37.27 15.42
CA TYR A 327 -14.82 37.37 15.67
C TYR A 327 -15.19 36.92 17.08
N ASP A 328 -14.59 35.83 17.58
CA ASP A 328 -14.80 35.35 18.94
C ASP A 328 -14.26 36.35 19.96
N GLN A 329 -13.06 36.90 19.74
CA GLN A 329 -12.49 37.96 20.59
C GLN A 329 -13.37 39.22 20.59
N LEU A 330 -13.88 39.62 19.42
CA LEU A 330 -14.75 40.78 19.29
C LEU A 330 -16.11 40.53 19.97
N THR A 331 -16.66 39.32 19.84
CA THR A 331 -17.90 38.90 20.51
C THR A 331 -17.73 38.88 22.03
N ASP A 332 -16.59 38.41 22.53
CA ASP A 332 -16.26 38.47 23.95
C ASP A 332 -16.11 39.91 24.44
N SER A 333 -15.47 40.78 23.65
CA SER A 333 -15.37 42.22 23.97
C SER A 333 -16.75 42.90 23.95
N TYR A 334 -17.64 42.50 23.05
CA TYR A 334 -19.01 42.98 23.00
C TYR A 334 -19.80 42.52 24.21
N ARG A 335 -19.64 41.26 24.63
CA ARG A 335 -20.24 40.74 25.87
C ARG A 335 -19.73 41.45 27.12
N THR A 336 -18.45 41.80 27.19
CA THR A 336 -17.93 42.60 28.32
C THR A 336 -18.51 44.00 28.30
N LEU A 337 -18.57 44.63 27.12
CA LEU A 337 -19.11 45.98 26.98
C LEU A 337 -20.63 46.02 27.25
N GLU A 338 -21.37 44.97 26.87
CA GLU A 338 -22.79 44.82 27.17
C GLU A 338 -23.03 44.65 28.68
N LYS A 339 -22.18 43.88 29.37
CA LYS A 339 -22.20 43.80 30.84
C LYS A 339 -21.90 45.16 31.47
N ASP A 340 -20.90 45.89 30.97
CA ASP A 340 -20.56 47.22 31.49
C ASP A 340 -21.69 48.22 31.23
N ALA A 341 -22.32 48.17 30.06
CA ALA A 341 -23.49 48.99 29.72
C ALA A 341 -24.70 48.63 30.59
N SER A 342 -24.92 47.35 30.92
CA SER A 342 -26.00 46.95 31.83
C SER A 342 -25.71 47.43 33.25
N LEU A 343 -24.47 47.33 33.73
CA LEU A 343 -24.06 47.85 35.04
C LEU A 343 -24.20 49.37 35.12
N GLN A 344 -23.83 50.09 34.05
CA GLN A 344 -24.04 51.53 33.97
C GLN A 344 -25.53 51.89 33.94
N LYS A 345 -26.36 51.14 33.20
CA LYS A 345 -27.81 51.34 33.20
C LYS A 345 -28.41 51.11 34.59
N ASP A 346 -27.97 50.07 35.29
CA ASP A 346 -28.37 49.81 36.67
C ASP A 346 -27.92 50.93 37.61
N LEU A 347 -26.72 51.47 37.41
CA LEU A 347 -26.24 52.63 38.17
C LEU A 347 -27.08 53.88 37.88
N ILE A 348 -27.41 54.15 36.62
CA ILE A 348 -28.26 55.28 36.20
C ILE A 348 -29.65 55.13 36.81
N THR A 349 -30.29 53.96 36.73
CA THR A 349 -31.62 53.77 37.34
C THR A 349 -31.58 53.91 38.86
N LYS A 350 -30.49 53.49 39.53
CA LYS A 350 -30.28 53.74 40.97
C LYS A 350 -30.14 55.24 41.27
N LEU A 351 -29.37 55.97 40.48
CA LEU A 351 -29.19 57.42 40.61
C LEU A 351 -30.49 58.18 40.30
N GLU A 352 -31.27 57.74 39.32
CA GLU A 352 -32.59 58.30 39.01
C GLU A 352 -33.58 58.07 40.15
N ARG A 353 -33.60 56.86 40.74
CA ARG A 353 -34.39 56.59 41.95
C ARG A 353 -33.98 57.49 43.11
N GLN A 354 -32.66 57.68 43.32
CA GLN A 354 -32.15 58.59 44.34
C GLN A 354 -32.51 60.05 44.05
N LYS A 355 -32.43 60.49 42.79
CA LYS A 355 -32.86 61.83 42.37
C LYS A 355 -34.35 62.05 42.61
N ILE A 356 -35.20 61.08 42.29
CA ILE A 356 -36.65 61.16 42.54
C ILE A 356 -36.92 61.21 44.05
N LEU A 357 -36.21 60.42 44.86
CA LEU A 357 -36.34 60.46 46.31
C LEU A 357 -35.94 61.83 46.86
N ASN A 358 -34.79 62.36 46.44
CA ASN A 358 -34.33 63.70 46.80
C ASN A 358 -35.29 64.79 46.29
N GLN A 359 -35.89 64.64 45.11
CA GLN A 359 -36.91 65.57 44.59
C GLN A 359 -38.18 65.54 45.45
N ARG A 360 -38.67 64.36 45.84
CA ARG A 360 -39.80 64.23 46.76
C ARG A 360 -39.48 64.83 48.13
N GLU A 361 -38.25 64.66 48.60
CA GLU A 361 -37.78 65.30 49.84
C GLU A 361 -37.75 66.83 49.70
N ILE A 362 -37.23 67.35 48.58
CA ILE A 362 -37.26 68.79 48.28
C ILE A 362 -38.70 69.31 48.15
N GLU A 363 -39.61 68.58 47.50
CA GLU A 363 -41.03 68.92 47.39
C GLU A 363 -41.70 68.92 48.77
N TYR A 364 -41.44 67.90 49.59
CA TYR A 364 -41.90 67.86 50.97
C TYR A 364 -41.39 69.04 51.78
N LEU A 365 -40.10 69.40 51.65
CA LEU A 365 -39.50 70.57 52.29
C LEU A 365 -40.07 71.89 51.73
N ARG A 366 -40.37 71.96 50.43
CA ARG A 366 -41.00 73.13 49.79
C ARG A 366 -42.46 73.28 50.19
N ASP A 367 -43.22 72.21 50.34
CA ASP A 367 -44.60 72.25 50.82
C ASP A 367 -44.65 72.61 52.30
N MET A 368 -43.69 72.14 53.10
CA MET A 368 -43.45 72.65 54.45
C MET A 368 -43.18 74.15 54.44
N LEU A 369 -42.32 74.65 53.53
CA LEU A 369 -42.00 76.07 53.40
C LEU A 369 -43.19 76.90 52.88
N LYS A 370 -43.93 76.39 51.89
CA LYS A 370 -45.15 77.02 51.36
C LYS A 370 -46.25 77.07 52.40
N ARG A 371 -46.44 76.03 53.21
CA ARG A 371 -47.35 76.10 54.36
C ARG A 371 -46.91 77.19 55.33
N ALA A 372 -45.60 77.35 55.56
CA ALA A 372 -45.08 78.46 56.35
C ALA A 372 -45.29 79.83 55.67
N ASP A 373 -45.15 79.93 54.34
CA ASP A 373 -45.35 81.16 53.58
C ASP A 373 -46.82 81.52 53.35
N GLU A 374 -47.74 80.58 53.21
CA GLU A 374 -49.19 80.83 53.12
C GLU A 374 -49.74 81.36 54.46
N ILE A 375 -49.17 80.91 55.58
CA ILE A 375 -49.37 81.53 56.89
C ILE A 375 -48.88 82.99 56.87
N ASN A 376 -47.84 83.33 56.09
CA ASN A 376 -47.36 84.71 55.91
C ASN A 376 -48.15 85.52 54.84
N ILE A 377 -48.63 84.92 53.74
CA ILE A 377 -49.25 85.61 52.59
C ILE A 377 -50.75 85.89 52.80
N LYS A 378 -51.46 85.08 53.60
CA LYS A 378 -52.81 85.47 54.06
C LYS A 378 -52.82 86.82 54.78
N ASN A 379 -51.66 87.31 55.21
CA ASN A 379 -51.52 88.63 55.80
C ASN A 379 -51.32 89.78 54.78
N SER A 380 -51.23 89.57 53.45
CA SER A 380 -50.59 90.58 52.57
C SER A 380 -51.01 90.77 51.09
N LYS A 381 -52.27 90.58 50.65
CA LYS A 381 -52.66 90.94 49.25
C LYS A 381 -53.86 91.88 49.11
N ASP A 382 -53.52 93.15 48.92
CA ASP A 382 -54.27 94.18 48.20
C ASP A 382 -53.44 94.64 46.96
N THR A 383 -54.11 94.75 45.81
CA THR A 383 -53.85 95.57 44.58
C THR A 383 -52.61 95.43 43.63
N HIS A 384 -52.90 94.96 42.40
CA HIS A 384 -52.59 95.44 41.01
C HIS A 384 -51.17 95.84 40.49
N ASP A 385 -50.69 95.25 39.37
CA ASP A 385 -50.56 95.92 38.04
C ASP A 385 -49.88 95.11 36.90
N ASN A 386 -50.43 95.26 35.68
CA ASN A 386 -50.05 94.60 34.42
C ASN A 386 -48.93 95.33 33.65
N LYS A 387 -47.70 94.80 33.72
CA LYS A 387 -46.56 95.10 32.83
C LYS A 387 -45.93 93.91 32.06
N PRO A 388 -46.24 92.63 32.33
CA PRO A 388 -45.49 91.53 31.69
C PRO A 388 -46.00 91.12 30.29
N VAL A 389 -47.16 91.60 29.84
CA VAL A 389 -47.82 91.11 28.61
C VAL A 389 -47.20 91.72 27.34
N GLU A 390 -46.80 92.99 27.35
CA GLU A 390 -46.12 93.64 26.20
C GLU A 390 -44.71 93.10 25.94
N GLN A 391 -44.00 92.65 26.99
CA GLN A 391 -42.69 92.01 26.85
C GLN A 391 -42.77 90.64 26.19
N TYR A 392 -43.91 89.95 26.34
CA TYR A 392 -44.12 88.62 25.76
C TYR A 392 -44.30 88.67 24.24
N LEU A 393 -44.95 89.72 23.72
CA LEU A 393 -45.20 89.87 22.28
C LEU A 393 -43.92 90.17 21.50
N SER A 394 -43.04 91.04 22.02
CA SER A 394 -41.75 91.37 21.38
C SER A 394 -40.78 90.18 21.37
N ASN A 395 -40.85 89.32 22.38
CA ASN A 395 -40.03 88.11 22.43
C ASN A 395 -40.49 87.04 21.44
N LEU A 396 -41.78 86.99 21.10
CA LEU A 396 -42.31 86.07 20.09
C LEU A 396 -41.87 86.46 18.67
N GLU A 397 -41.80 87.76 18.35
CA GLU A 397 -41.29 88.22 17.04
C GLU A 397 -39.81 87.88 16.85
N LYS A 398 -38.98 88.04 17.89
CA LYS A 398 -37.56 87.65 17.85
C LYS A 398 -37.36 86.15 17.64
N LEU A 399 -38.20 85.33 18.28
CA LEU A 399 -38.13 83.87 18.16
C LEU A 399 -38.44 83.38 16.74
N VAL A 400 -39.36 84.06 16.03
CA VAL A 400 -39.75 83.71 14.66
C VAL A 400 -38.64 84.05 13.65
N ASP A 401 -37.94 85.17 13.84
CA ASP A 401 -36.79 85.53 13.02
C ASP A 401 -35.57 84.64 13.29
N GLU A 402 -35.37 84.21 14.55
CA GLU A 402 -34.36 83.20 14.91
C GLU A 402 -34.65 81.86 14.21
N TYR A 403 -35.90 81.36 14.22
CA TYR A 403 -36.24 80.12 13.51
C TYR A 403 -36.10 80.23 11.99
N ARG A 404 -36.37 81.41 11.39
CA ARG A 404 -36.11 81.64 9.95
C ARG A 404 -34.62 81.60 9.61
N ASN A 405 -33.78 82.14 10.49
CA ASN A 405 -32.33 82.07 10.32
C ASN A 405 -31.81 80.63 10.54
N GLU A 406 -32.35 79.90 11.51
CA GLU A 406 -32.00 78.50 11.77
C GLU A 406 -32.42 77.56 10.63
N ILE A 407 -33.57 77.79 10.00
CA ILE A 407 -34.00 77.02 8.82
C ILE A 407 -33.07 77.29 7.63
N ASN A 408 -32.62 78.53 7.43
CA ASN A 408 -31.67 78.87 6.37
C ASN A 408 -30.25 78.33 6.63
N THR A 409 -29.80 78.29 7.90
CA THR A 409 -28.51 77.67 8.26
C THR A 409 -28.59 76.15 8.17
N LEU A 410 -29.70 75.52 8.57
CA LEU A 410 -29.94 74.08 8.38
C LEU A 410 -30.06 73.71 6.89
N GLN A 411 -30.69 74.53 6.05
CA GLN A 411 -30.70 74.31 4.59
C GLN A 411 -29.30 74.45 3.98
N LYS A 412 -28.47 75.40 4.46
CA LYS A 412 -27.07 75.51 4.06
C LYS A 412 -26.21 74.37 4.59
N GLN A 413 -26.49 73.84 5.79
CA GLN A 413 -25.81 72.68 6.36
C GLN A 413 -26.22 71.37 5.67
N VAL A 414 -27.49 71.20 5.28
CA VAL A 414 -27.94 70.06 4.46
C VAL A 414 -27.35 70.12 3.04
N ALA A 415 -27.15 71.32 2.49
CA ALA A 415 -26.46 71.52 1.21
C ALA A 415 -24.93 71.36 1.28
N SER A 416 -24.33 71.46 2.47
CA SER A 416 -22.87 71.29 2.67
C SER A 416 -22.48 69.96 3.34
N HIS A 417 -23.42 69.21 3.92
CA HIS A 417 -23.19 67.90 4.54
C HIS A 417 -23.61 66.71 3.65
N ASN A 418 -23.99 66.95 2.38
CA ASN A 418 -24.13 65.92 1.35
C ASN A 418 -23.25 66.21 0.12
N PRO A 419 -21.93 65.99 0.18
CA PRO A 419 -21.11 65.74 -1.00
C PRO A 419 -20.94 64.23 -1.26
N ASP A 420 -21.87 63.40 -0.82
CA ASP A 420 -21.98 61.99 -1.19
C ASP A 420 -23.43 61.55 -1.00
N VAL A 421 -23.91 60.66 -1.87
CA VAL A 421 -25.31 60.18 -1.98
C VAL A 421 -26.26 61.10 -2.77
N LEU A 422 -25.96 61.31 -4.05
CA LEU A 422 -26.94 61.23 -5.16
C LEU A 422 -26.23 60.85 -6.48
N THR A 423 -25.50 59.73 -6.45
CA THR A 423 -24.99 59.00 -7.63
C THR A 423 -25.42 57.54 -7.56
N SER A 424 -26.73 57.31 -7.56
CA SER A 424 -27.41 56.11 -8.06
C SER A 424 -28.90 56.45 -7.92
N VAL A 425 -29.66 56.76 -8.96
CA VAL A 425 -30.13 55.82 -9.98
C VAL A 425 -30.72 56.65 -11.13
N ALA A 426 -30.47 56.19 -12.35
CA ALA A 426 -31.25 56.45 -13.57
C ALA A 426 -31.40 57.90 -14.06
N LYS A 427 -30.31 58.43 -14.64
CA LYS A 427 -30.48 59.14 -15.92
C LYS A 427 -30.97 58.12 -16.95
N ARG A 428 -32.23 58.24 -17.39
CA ARG A 428 -32.65 57.72 -18.70
C ARG A 428 -31.69 58.31 -19.74
N PRO A 429 -30.94 57.51 -20.52
CA PRO A 429 -30.35 58.02 -21.74
C PRO A 429 -31.52 58.24 -22.71
N ARG A 430 -31.70 59.49 -23.10
CA ARG A 430 -32.46 59.85 -24.29
C ARG A 430 -31.86 59.04 -25.43
N LEU A 431 -32.69 58.16 -25.98
CA LEU A 431 -32.51 57.46 -27.24
C LEU A 431 -32.36 58.54 -28.34
N VAL A 432 -31.14 59.04 -28.55
CA VAL A 432 -30.80 59.73 -29.78
C VAL A 432 -30.31 58.65 -30.73
N SER A 433 -31.27 58.25 -31.56
CA SER A 433 -31.11 57.53 -32.82
C SER A 433 -29.93 58.09 -33.63
N ASP A 434 -28.76 57.44 -33.58
CA ASP A 434 -27.91 57.22 -34.78
C ASP A 434 -26.74 56.22 -34.57
N GLY A 435 -26.93 55.14 -33.82
CA GLY A 435 -25.85 54.16 -33.55
C GLY A 435 -26.27 52.74 -33.16
N SER A 436 -27.54 52.41 -33.38
CA SER A 436 -28.24 51.23 -32.85
C SER A 436 -27.65 49.89 -33.31
N SER A 437 -26.89 49.85 -34.41
CA SER A 437 -26.27 48.62 -34.89
C SER A 437 -25.05 48.22 -34.07
N SER A 438 -24.20 49.14 -33.62
CA SER A 438 -22.93 48.80 -32.95
C SER A 438 -23.10 48.31 -31.49
N SER A 439 -24.01 48.92 -30.75
CA SER A 439 -24.30 48.56 -29.34
C SER A 439 -25.10 47.26 -29.23
N ILE A 440 -26.08 47.05 -30.12
CA ILE A 440 -26.85 45.81 -30.19
C ILE A 440 -25.97 44.67 -30.67
N VAL A 441 -25.12 44.88 -31.69
CA VAL A 441 -24.17 43.85 -32.16
C VAL A 441 -23.15 43.50 -31.07
N SER A 442 -22.70 44.47 -30.27
CA SER A 442 -21.78 44.20 -29.14
C SER A 442 -22.48 43.41 -28.03
N LYS A 443 -23.72 43.76 -27.68
CA LYS A 443 -24.50 43.03 -26.66
C LYS A 443 -24.92 41.63 -27.13
N VAL A 444 -25.26 41.49 -28.41
CA VAL A 444 -25.56 40.20 -29.04
C VAL A 444 -24.29 39.34 -29.08
N GLY A 445 -23.13 39.91 -29.39
CA GLY A 445 -21.85 39.19 -29.35
C GLY A 445 -21.43 38.74 -27.94
N GLU A 446 -21.72 39.53 -26.90
CA GLU A 446 -21.55 39.11 -25.50
C GLU A 446 -22.48 37.95 -25.14
N LEU A 447 -23.76 38.04 -25.52
CA LEU A 447 -24.75 36.99 -25.28
C LEU A 447 -24.43 35.72 -26.08
N GLU A 448 -23.92 35.81 -27.30
CA GLU A 448 -23.46 34.66 -28.09
C GLU A 448 -22.25 33.99 -27.44
N ARG A 449 -21.28 34.77 -26.92
CA ARG A 449 -20.15 34.22 -26.16
C ARG A 449 -20.60 33.55 -24.87
N GLU A 450 -21.55 34.14 -24.16
CA GLU A 450 -22.15 33.56 -22.96
C GLU A 450 -22.92 32.27 -23.28
N ASN A 451 -23.66 32.26 -24.38
CA ASN A 451 -24.42 31.08 -24.83
C ASN A 451 -23.49 29.94 -25.30
N VAL A 452 -22.37 30.27 -25.94
CA VAL A 452 -21.31 29.30 -26.27
C VAL A 452 -20.63 28.79 -24.99
N ALA A 453 -20.31 29.66 -24.03
CA ALA A 453 -19.70 29.27 -22.76
C ALA A 453 -20.64 28.38 -21.91
N LEU A 454 -21.94 28.69 -21.89
CA LEU A 454 -22.96 27.86 -21.25
C LEU A 454 -23.13 26.53 -21.99
N SER A 455 -23.10 26.51 -23.32
CA SER A 455 -23.17 25.28 -24.11
C SER A 455 -21.95 24.38 -23.88
N THR A 456 -20.74 24.95 -23.76
CA THR A 456 -19.55 24.18 -23.38
C THR A 456 -19.65 23.67 -21.95
N LYS A 457 -20.18 24.47 -21.02
CA LYS A 457 -20.40 24.05 -19.63
C LYS A 457 -21.41 22.91 -19.53
N ILE A 458 -22.50 22.97 -20.30
CA ILE A 458 -23.48 21.90 -20.40
C ILE A 458 -22.83 20.64 -20.97
N ARG A 459 -21.99 20.76 -22.00
CA ARG A 459 -21.26 19.61 -22.57
C ARG A 459 -20.28 18.97 -21.59
N GLU A 460 -19.54 19.77 -20.82
CA GLU A 460 -18.68 19.31 -19.73
C GLU A 460 -19.49 18.59 -18.63
N LEU A 461 -20.63 19.18 -18.24
CA LEU A 461 -21.52 18.57 -17.25
C LEU A 461 -22.13 17.27 -17.77
N GLU A 462 -22.54 17.20 -19.04
CA GLU A 462 -23.03 15.96 -19.64
C GLU A 462 -21.94 14.87 -19.73
N GLN A 463 -20.70 15.25 -20.03
CA GLN A 463 -19.58 14.32 -20.10
C GLN A 463 -19.19 13.79 -18.72
N THR A 464 -19.16 14.66 -17.71
CA THR A 464 -18.95 14.24 -16.31
C THR A 464 -20.10 13.38 -15.80
N ASN A 465 -21.34 13.67 -16.18
CA ASN A 465 -22.50 12.86 -15.81
C ASN A 465 -22.45 11.47 -16.47
N LYS A 466 -22.01 11.37 -17.73
CA LYS A 466 -21.77 10.09 -18.41
C LYS A 466 -20.65 9.29 -17.76
N GLU A 467 -19.54 9.91 -17.37
CA GLU A 467 -18.47 9.24 -16.62
C GLU A 467 -18.92 8.77 -15.24
N MET A 468 -19.66 9.61 -14.51
CA MET A 468 -20.24 9.24 -13.22
C MET A 468 -21.21 8.07 -13.36
N HIS A 469 -22.05 8.04 -14.39
CA HIS A 469 -22.92 6.90 -14.69
C HIS A 469 -22.13 5.63 -15.01
N ARG A 470 -21.06 5.70 -15.80
CA ARG A 470 -20.17 4.55 -16.07
C ARG A 470 -19.52 4.02 -14.79
N ARG A 471 -19.02 4.92 -13.93
CA ARG A 471 -18.46 4.55 -12.62
C ARG A 471 -19.49 3.89 -11.72
N LEU A 472 -20.70 4.46 -11.65
CA LEU A 472 -21.80 3.91 -10.85
C LEU A 472 -22.19 2.51 -11.33
N HIS A 473 -22.27 2.29 -12.64
CA HIS A 473 -22.52 0.98 -13.24
C HIS A 473 -21.41 -0.03 -12.89
N SER A 474 -20.14 0.36 -13.04
CA SER A 474 -18.99 -0.50 -12.69
C SER A 474 -18.96 -0.88 -11.20
N LEU A 475 -19.33 0.05 -10.31
CA LEU A 475 -19.43 -0.20 -8.88
C LEU A 475 -20.62 -1.11 -8.53
N GLN A 476 -21.73 -0.99 -9.24
CA GLN A 476 -22.89 -1.88 -9.10
C GLN A 476 -22.53 -3.30 -9.49
N GLU A 477 -21.90 -3.51 -10.66
CA GLU A 477 -21.41 -4.83 -11.08
C GLU A 477 -20.42 -5.45 -10.08
N LEU A 478 -19.52 -4.63 -9.53
CA LEU A 478 -18.55 -5.09 -8.54
C LEU A 478 -19.22 -5.47 -7.21
N ASN A 479 -20.27 -4.76 -6.81
CA ASN A 479 -21.04 -5.06 -5.61
C ASN A 479 -21.88 -6.34 -5.79
N GLU A 480 -22.46 -6.56 -6.98
CA GLU A 480 -23.15 -7.80 -7.33
C GLU A 480 -22.21 -9.00 -7.30
N LYS A 481 -21.04 -8.89 -7.93
CA LYS A 481 -19.99 -9.93 -7.87
C LYS A 481 -19.52 -10.21 -6.45
N LYS A 482 -19.35 -9.17 -5.61
CA LYS A 482 -19.01 -9.34 -4.18
C LYS A 482 -20.10 -10.08 -3.42
N LYS A 483 -21.38 -9.77 -3.67
CA LYS A 483 -22.50 -10.47 -3.04
C LYS A 483 -22.56 -11.93 -3.48
N GLU A 484 -22.39 -12.21 -4.76
CA GLU A 484 -22.36 -13.59 -5.28
C GLU A 484 -21.21 -14.41 -4.67
N LEU A 485 -20.00 -13.84 -4.63
CA LEU A 485 -18.84 -14.49 -4.01
C LEU A 485 -19.03 -14.68 -2.50
N HIS A 486 -19.60 -13.70 -1.80
CA HIS A 486 -19.89 -13.82 -0.37
C HIS A 486 -20.93 -14.90 -0.07
N ILE A 487 -21.99 -14.99 -0.89
CA ILE A 487 -23.04 -16.02 -0.78
C ILE A 487 -22.47 -17.42 -1.08
N LEU A 488 -21.58 -17.54 -2.08
CA LEU A 488 -20.92 -18.80 -2.41
C LEU A 488 -19.92 -19.24 -1.33
N GLN A 489 -19.18 -18.31 -0.73
CA GLN A 489 -18.27 -18.57 0.39
C GLN A 489 -19.02 -19.01 1.66
N LEU A 490 -20.18 -18.41 1.95
CA LEU A 490 -21.03 -18.84 3.08
C LEU A 490 -21.60 -20.24 2.85
N LYS A 491 -22.04 -20.56 1.63
CA LYS A 491 -22.55 -21.91 1.28
C LYS A 491 -21.48 -22.99 1.21
N SER A 492 -20.23 -22.65 0.89
CA SER A 492 -19.13 -23.61 0.77
C SER A 492 -18.36 -23.85 2.07
N ASN A 493 -18.71 -23.14 3.16
CA ASN A 493 -18.11 -23.36 4.47
C ASN A 493 -18.37 -24.80 4.98
N PRO A 494 -17.33 -25.58 5.32
CA PRO A 494 -17.49 -26.90 5.95
C PRO A 494 -18.38 -26.87 7.20
N ALA A 495 -18.35 -25.78 7.97
CA ALA A 495 -19.24 -25.59 9.12
C ALA A 495 -20.71 -25.39 8.67
N SER A 496 -20.97 -24.63 7.62
CA SER A 496 -22.33 -24.47 7.09
C SER A 496 -22.88 -25.79 6.53
N LYS A 497 -22.05 -26.61 5.87
CA LYS A 497 -22.46 -27.95 5.42
C LYS A 497 -22.80 -28.86 6.60
N TYR A 498 -21.99 -28.80 7.66
CA TYR A 498 -22.26 -29.53 8.90
C TYR A 498 -23.56 -29.08 9.56
N ASP A 499 -23.79 -27.76 9.61
CA ASP A 499 -25.02 -27.20 10.15
C ASP A 499 -26.25 -27.54 9.30
N SER A 500 -26.15 -27.57 7.97
CA SER A 500 -27.22 -28.02 7.08
C SER A 500 -27.55 -29.50 7.29
N ILE A 501 -26.53 -30.38 7.35
CA ILE A 501 -26.72 -31.82 7.64
C ILE A 501 -27.36 -32.01 9.01
N LYS A 502 -26.95 -31.21 10.01
CA LYS A 502 -27.50 -31.24 11.37
C LYS A 502 -28.94 -30.73 11.41
N GLN A 503 -29.26 -29.66 10.68
CA GLN A 503 -30.63 -29.15 10.57
C GLN A 503 -31.53 -30.16 9.88
N GLU A 504 -31.09 -30.75 8.76
CA GLU A 504 -31.82 -31.79 8.04
C GLU A 504 -32.06 -33.02 8.93
N MET A 505 -31.04 -33.46 9.67
CA MET A 505 -31.15 -34.54 10.66
C MET A 505 -32.12 -34.20 11.80
N LEU A 506 -32.08 -32.97 12.33
CA LEU A 506 -33.00 -32.51 13.37
C LEU A 506 -34.43 -32.43 12.86
N ASP A 507 -34.64 -32.03 11.61
CA ASP A 507 -35.97 -31.96 11.00
C ASP A 507 -36.52 -33.36 10.75
N LEU A 508 -35.71 -34.32 10.31
CA LEU A 508 -36.10 -35.73 10.21
C LEU A 508 -36.43 -36.34 11.59
N LEU A 509 -35.63 -36.04 12.62
CA LEU A 509 -35.91 -36.47 14.00
C LEU A 509 -37.17 -35.83 14.58
N LYS A 510 -37.43 -34.56 14.28
CA LYS A 510 -38.67 -33.88 14.68
C LYS A 510 -39.87 -34.50 13.99
N LYS A 511 -39.79 -34.77 12.68
CA LYS A 511 -40.85 -35.46 11.93
C LYS A 511 -41.10 -36.86 12.47
N GLU A 512 -40.05 -37.63 12.77
CA GLU A 512 -40.16 -38.93 13.42
C GLU A 512 -40.84 -38.81 14.79
N ASN A 513 -40.42 -37.87 15.64
CA ASN A 513 -41.02 -37.65 16.95
C ASN A 513 -42.49 -37.23 16.83
N GLU A 514 -42.83 -36.35 15.90
CA GLU A 514 -44.22 -35.94 15.64
C GLU A 514 -45.07 -37.13 15.19
N ASP A 515 -44.57 -37.97 14.29
CA ASP A 515 -45.30 -39.15 13.80
C ASP A 515 -45.43 -40.24 14.88
N LEU A 516 -44.39 -40.43 15.71
CA LEU A 516 -44.43 -41.34 16.86
C LEU A 516 -45.39 -40.81 17.95
N ILE A 517 -45.41 -39.50 18.22
CA ILE A 517 -46.34 -38.86 19.16
C ILE A 517 -47.76 -38.95 18.64
N ARG A 518 -48.01 -38.63 17.36
CA ARG A 518 -49.33 -38.80 16.72
C ARG A 518 -49.84 -40.22 16.88
N ARG A 519 -48.97 -41.22 16.77
CA ARG A 519 -49.31 -42.62 16.99
C ARG A 519 -49.59 -42.93 18.46
N LEU A 520 -48.76 -42.46 19.39
CA LEU A 520 -48.96 -42.62 20.84
C LEU A 520 -50.24 -41.91 21.33
N SER A 521 -50.64 -40.81 20.70
CA SER A 521 -51.93 -40.16 20.96
C SER A 521 -53.12 -40.84 20.26
N ALA A 522 -52.87 -41.61 19.19
CA ALA A 522 -53.90 -42.34 18.46
C ALA A 522 -54.11 -43.78 18.98
N THR A 523 -53.43 -44.15 20.08
CA THR A 523 -53.45 -45.49 20.71
C THR A 523 -54.75 -45.84 21.44
N ASP A 524 -55.90 -45.40 20.94
CA ASP A 524 -57.22 -45.96 21.28
C ASP A 524 -57.68 -47.01 20.25
N ASN A 525 -56.91 -47.25 19.17
CA ASN A 525 -57.25 -48.22 18.12
C ASN A 525 -56.14 -49.28 17.95
N GLU A 526 -56.33 -50.46 18.56
CA GLU A 526 -55.35 -51.56 18.68
C GLU A 526 -54.89 -52.22 17.35
N ALA A 527 -55.50 -51.89 16.21
CA ALA A 527 -55.22 -52.55 14.93
C ALA A 527 -54.01 -51.99 14.14
N ASN A 528 -53.50 -50.81 14.51
CA ASN A 528 -52.48 -50.09 13.72
C ASN A 528 -51.08 -50.09 14.38
N THR A 529 -50.81 -50.95 15.36
CA THR A 529 -49.56 -50.97 16.14
C THR A 529 -48.40 -51.74 15.49
N THR A 530 -48.64 -52.54 14.46
CA THR A 530 -47.61 -53.43 13.85
C THR A 530 -46.85 -52.81 12.66
N LEU A 531 -47.36 -51.74 12.03
CA LEU A 531 -46.71 -51.14 10.84
C LEU A 531 -45.69 -50.04 11.22
N LEU A 532 -44.46 -50.11 10.73
CA LEU A 532 -43.43 -49.08 10.99
C LEU A 532 -43.78 -47.75 10.27
N PRO A 533 -43.64 -46.58 10.92
CA PRO A 533 -43.87 -45.29 10.26
C PRO A 533 -42.86 -45.04 9.13
N LYS A 534 -43.32 -44.43 8.02
CA LYS A 534 -42.46 -44.08 6.87
C LYS A 534 -41.32 -43.12 7.27
N SER A 535 -41.54 -42.23 8.22
CA SER A 535 -40.53 -41.30 8.75
C SER A 535 -39.36 -42.00 9.45
N VAL A 536 -39.60 -43.13 10.12
CA VAL A 536 -38.53 -43.96 10.72
C VAL A 536 -37.66 -44.58 9.62
N PHE A 537 -38.28 -45.04 8.54
CA PHE A 537 -37.57 -45.60 7.39
C PHE A 537 -36.77 -44.53 6.64
N GLU A 538 -37.34 -43.35 6.40
CA GLU A 538 -36.65 -42.22 5.76
C GLU A 538 -35.42 -41.78 6.55
N ARG A 539 -35.53 -41.72 7.88
CA ARG A 539 -34.37 -41.45 8.74
C ARG A 539 -33.30 -42.54 8.63
N GLN A 540 -33.69 -43.82 8.67
CA GLN A 540 -32.74 -44.93 8.57
C GLN A 540 -32.01 -44.95 7.22
N GLU A 541 -32.71 -44.67 6.12
CA GLU A 541 -32.09 -44.55 4.80
C GLU A 541 -31.17 -43.32 4.70
N TYR A 542 -31.54 -42.19 5.33
CA TYR A 542 -30.66 -41.02 5.44
C TYR A 542 -29.37 -41.34 6.22
N ASP A 543 -29.48 -41.98 7.39
CA ASP A 543 -28.33 -42.37 8.22
C ASP A 543 -27.42 -43.37 7.47
N LYS A 544 -28.01 -44.32 6.73
CA LYS A 544 -27.29 -45.27 5.90
C LYS A 544 -26.55 -44.60 4.74
N SER A 545 -27.17 -43.60 4.10
CA SER A 545 -26.54 -42.80 3.04
C SER A 545 -25.37 -41.94 3.57
N GLN A 546 -25.51 -41.35 4.76
CA GLN A 546 -24.42 -40.62 5.41
C GLN A 546 -23.26 -41.55 5.77
N LEU A 547 -23.55 -42.73 6.30
CA LEU A 547 -22.54 -43.73 6.63
C LEU A 547 -21.83 -44.28 5.39
N SER A 548 -22.54 -44.56 4.30
CA SER A 548 -21.93 -45.03 3.05
C SER A 548 -20.99 -43.97 2.46
N SER A 549 -21.42 -42.70 2.41
CA SER A 549 -20.59 -41.58 1.97
C SER A 549 -19.32 -41.44 2.81
N LYS A 550 -19.43 -41.60 4.14
CA LYS A 550 -18.27 -41.57 5.05
C LYS A 550 -17.32 -42.75 4.82
N ILE A 551 -17.84 -43.95 4.57
CA ILE A 551 -17.05 -45.14 4.23
C ILE A 551 -16.31 -44.91 2.91
N GLU A 552 -16.98 -44.36 1.89
CA GLU A 552 -16.34 -44.03 0.62
C GLU A 552 -15.23 -42.99 0.76
N GLN A 553 -15.45 -41.93 1.55
CA GLN A 553 -14.43 -40.93 1.84
C GLN A 553 -13.22 -41.54 2.56
N LEU A 554 -13.45 -42.39 3.56
CA LEU A 554 -12.38 -43.09 4.28
C LEU A 554 -11.64 -44.09 3.38
N SER A 555 -12.37 -44.80 2.51
CA SER A 555 -11.80 -45.72 1.52
C SER A 555 -10.91 -44.97 0.51
N LYS A 556 -11.39 -43.85 -0.04
CA LYS A 556 -10.62 -42.96 -0.92
C LYS A 556 -9.37 -42.42 -0.22
N ARG A 557 -9.48 -41.99 1.04
CA ARG A 557 -8.34 -41.53 1.84
C ARG A 557 -7.31 -42.65 2.06
N ASN A 558 -7.77 -43.86 2.38
CA ASN A 558 -6.90 -45.01 2.59
C ASN A 558 -6.22 -45.44 1.29
N SER A 559 -6.95 -45.46 0.17
CA SER A 559 -6.41 -45.72 -1.16
C SER A 559 -5.33 -44.71 -1.54
N ARG A 560 -5.59 -43.42 -1.35
CA ARG A 560 -4.60 -42.36 -1.60
C ARG A 560 -3.38 -42.49 -0.69
N LEU A 561 -3.56 -42.84 0.58
CA LEU A 561 -2.46 -43.08 1.50
C LEU A 561 -1.61 -44.27 1.06
N LYS A 562 -2.25 -45.38 0.65
CA LYS A 562 -1.55 -46.56 0.09
C LYS A 562 -0.78 -46.21 -1.18
N GLU A 563 -1.35 -45.40 -2.05
CA GLU A 563 -0.71 -44.93 -3.28
C GLU A 563 0.51 -44.06 -2.98
N ILE A 564 0.37 -43.05 -2.10
CA ILE A 564 1.49 -42.19 -1.69
C ILE A 564 2.58 -43.01 -1.00
N TYR A 565 2.21 -43.93 -0.11
CA TYR A 565 3.17 -44.80 0.57
C TYR A 565 3.90 -45.72 -0.42
N SER A 566 3.19 -46.31 -1.38
CA SER A 566 3.78 -47.12 -2.44
C SER A 566 4.73 -46.30 -3.31
N GLN A 567 4.33 -45.08 -3.69
CA GLN A 567 5.15 -44.17 -4.48
C GLN A 567 6.42 -43.76 -3.75
N LYS A 568 6.30 -43.34 -2.48
CA LYS A 568 7.45 -42.97 -1.64
C LYS A 568 8.37 -44.15 -1.37
N SER A 569 7.81 -45.34 -1.15
CA SER A 569 8.59 -46.57 -1.00
C SER A 569 9.37 -46.89 -2.29
N LYS A 570 8.74 -46.76 -3.47
CA LYS A 570 9.41 -46.92 -4.76
C LYS A 570 10.51 -45.88 -4.99
N GLU A 571 10.30 -44.62 -4.60
CA GLU A 571 11.33 -43.58 -4.66
C GLU A 571 12.55 -43.95 -3.80
N ILE A 572 12.33 -44.37 -2.55
CA ILE A 572 13.39 -44.81 -1.64
C ILE A 572 14.13 -46.02 -2.22
N LEU A 573 13.39 -47.02 -2.71
CA LEU A 573 13.98 -48.21 -3.34
C LEU A 573 14.80 -47.87 -4.59
N SER A 574 14.36 -46.89 -5.40
CA SER A 574 15.11 -46.40 -6.55
C SER A 574 16.40 -45.68 -6.12
N VAL A 575 16.34 -44.88 -5.06
CA VAL A 575 17.51 -44.19 -4.50
C VAL A 575 18.52 -45.22 -3.95
N ILE A 576 18.06 -46.21 -3.19
CA ILE A 576 18.89 -47.30 -2.68
C ILE A 576 19.53 -48.07 -3.84
N SER A 577 18.77 -48.38 -4.88
CA SER A 577 19.29 -49.04 -6.09
C SER A 577 20.34 -48.20 -6.81
N LYS A 578 20.19 -46.86 -6.84
CA LYS A 578 21.18 -45.96 -7.43
C LYS A 578 22.48 -45.89 -6.62
N PHE A 579 22.41 -45.84 -5.29
CA PHE A 579 23.60 -45.72 -4.43
C PHE A 579 24.29 -47.05 -4.16
N PHE A 580 23.52 -48.09 -3.84
CA PHE A 580 24.06 -49.39 -3.45
C PHE A 580 24.09 -50.39 -4.59
N GLY A 581 23.56 -50.09 -5.78
CA GLY A 581 23.57 -51.01 -6.91
C GLY A 581 22.68 -52.25 -6.74
N TYR A 582 21.86 -52.33 -5.69
CA TYR A 582 20.92 -53.44 -5.45
C TYR A 582 19.47 -52.96 -5.51
N THR A 583 18.63 -53.65 -6.29
CA THR A 583 17.18 -53.51 -6.20
C THR A 583 16.66 -54.47 -5.13
N ILE A 584 15.94 -53.90 -4.16
CA ILE A 584 15.39 -54.62 -3.02
C ILE A 584 13.91 -54.90 -3.30
N GLU A 585 13.53 -56.17 -3.31
CA GLU A 585 12.15 -56.65 -3.41
C GLU A 585 11.75 -57.34 -2.10
N PHE A 586 10.66 -56.88 -1.48
CA PHE A 586 10.12 -57.54 -0.29
C PHE A 586 9.23 -58.71 -0.71
N LEU A 587 9.54 -59.92 -0.25
CA LEU A 587 8.72 -61.10 -0.52
C LEU A 587 7.65 -61.26 0.56
N PRO A 588 6.39 -61.57 0.18
CA PRO A 588 5.35 -61.88 1.14
C PRO A 588 5.68 -63.19 1.90
N GLY A 589 5.34 -63.23 3.20
CA GLY A 589 5.43 -64.44 4.00
C GLY A 589 4.56 -65.57 3.44
N ALA A 590 5.01 -66.82 3.56
CA ALA A 590 4.26 -67.98 3.05
C ALA A 590 3.01 -68.32 3.87
N ILE A 591 2.86 -67.75 5.08
CA ILE A 591 1.84 -68.13 6.07
C ILE A 591 0.78 -67.02 6.24
N ASN A 592 1.13 -65.74 6.12
CA ASN A 592 0.20 -64.61 6.24
C ASN A 592 0.43 -63.60 5.10
N GLN A 593 -0.58 -63.36 4.26
CA GLN A 593 -0.53 -62.36 3.18
C GLN A 593 -0.37 -60.91 3.69
N ASN A 594 -0.61 -60.68 4.98
CA ASN A 594 -0.53 -59.36 5.62
C ASN A 594 0.74 -59.14 6.45
N ASP A 595 1.58 -60.15 6.67
CA ASP A 595 2.89 -59.95 7.29
C ASP A 595 3.89 -59.49 6.23
N LEU A 596 4.12 -58.19 6.20
CA LEU A 596 5.29 -57.64 5.56
C LEU A 596 6.49 -57.90 6.48
N SER A 597 7.52 -58.52 5.92
CA SER A 597 8.88 -58.66 6.45
C SER A 597 9.22 -59.97 7.16
N SER A 598 10.02 -60.75 6.44
CA SER A 598 11.14 -61.52 7.02
C SER A 598 12.16 -61.84 5.92
N ARG A 599 11.69 -62.02 4.67
CA ARG A 599 12.55 -62.32 3.51
C ARG A 599 12.65 -61.16 2.52
N ILE A 600 13.88 -60.73 2.28
CA ILE A 600 14.27 -59.67 1.35
C ILE A 600 14.98 -60.30 0.16
N LYS A 601 14.50 -60.04 -1.05
CA LYS A 601 15.18 -60.44 -2.29
C LYS A 601 16.01 -59.26 -2.78
N LEU A 602 17.32 -59.48 -2.90
CA LEU A 602 18.29 -58.53 -3.43
C LEU A 602 18.69 -58.97 -4.84
N VAL A 603 18.51 -58.08 -5.81
CA VAL A 603 18.95 -58.27 -7.19
C VAL A 603 19.98 -57.20 -7.52
N SER A 604 21.14 -57.58 -8.05
CA SER A 604 22.18 -56.60 -8.42
C SER A 604 21.84 -55.95 -9.76
N ARG A 605 22.00 -54.63 -9.83
CA ARG A 605 21.72 -53.81 -11.03
C ARG A 605 22.69 -54.11 -12.18
N TYR A 606 23.90 -54.56 -11.88
CA TYR A 606 24.97 -54.77 -12.86
C TYR A 606 24.84 -56.11 -13.62
N MET A 607 23.83 -56.92 -13.33
CA MET A 607 23.58 -58.21 -14.01
C MET A 607 22.50 -58.13 -15.11
N LEU A 608 22.05 -56.92 -15.48
CA LEU A 608 20.92 -56.73 -16.42
C LEU A 608 21.21 -57.09 -17.89
N ASN A 609 22.44 -57.46 -18.25
CA ASN A 609 22.91 -57.40 -19.64
C ASN A 609 22.98 -58.73 -20.41
N LYS A 610 22.50 -59.87 -19.88
CA LYS A 610 22.33 -61.08 -20.70
C LYS A 610 21.05 -61.84 -20.37
N GLU A 611 20.31 -62.18 -21.42
CA GLU A 611 18.97 -62.79 -21.38
C GLU A 611 18.93 -64.21 -20.77
N ASP A 612 20.08 -64.83 -20.46
CA ASP A 612 20.15 -66.20 -19.93
C ASP A 612 20.28 -66.28 -18.38
N ASP A 613 20.61 -65.18 -17.69
CA ASP A 613 20.95 -65.15 -16.25
C ASP A 613 19.97 -64.35 -15.38
N ILE A 614 18.69 -64.33 -15.75
CA ILE A 614 17.63 -63.57 -15.05
C ILE A 614 17.40 -64.04 -13.58
N ASN A 615 18.02 -65.16 -13.15
CA ASN A 615 17.73 -65.83 -11.89
C ASN A 615 18.80 -65.70 -10.79
N ALA A 616 19.82 -64.87 -10.97
CA ALA A 616 20.79 -64.60 -9.89
C ALA A 616 20.22 -63.59 -8.88
N TYR A 617 19.62 -64.08 -7.81
CA TYR A 617 19.08 -63.26 -6.73
C TYR A 617 19.49 -63.80 -5.35
N LEU A 618 19.63 -62.90 -4.41
CA LEU A 618 20.05 -63.21 -3.06
C LEU A 618 18.88 -63.00 -2.12
N ILE A 619 18.44 -64.07 -1.43
CA ILE A 619 17.42 -63.97 -0.39
C ILE A 619 18.12 -63.79 0.94
N LEU A 620 17.86 -62.66 1.59
CA LEU A 620 18.27 -62.37 2.94
C LEU A 620 17.07 -62.55 3.86
N ASP A 621 17.17 -63.50 4.78
CA ASP A 621 16.18 -63.75 5.81
C ASP A 621 16.64 -63.08 7.11
N VAL A 622 15.88 -62.08 7.57
CA VAL A 622 16.22 -61.24 8.71
C VAL A 622 16.01 -62.00 10.03
N GLU A 623 15.04 -62.91 10.10
CA GLU A 623 14.74 -63.67 11.33
C GLU A 623 15.72 -64.83 11.52
N SER A 624 16.05 -65.55 10.44
CA SER A 624 16.99 -66.67 10.51
C SER A 624 18.46 -66.26 10.33
N LYS A 625 18.73 -64.96 10.07
CA LYS A 625 20.05 -64.42 9.69
C LYS A 625 20.73 -65.25 8.59
N SER A 626 19.93 -65.84 7.71
CA SER A 626 20.40 -66.75 6.67
C SER A 626 20.48 -66.03 5.34
N LEU A 627 21.60 -66.22 4.64
CA LEU A 627 21.82 -65.73 3.30
C LEU A 627 21.72 -66.90 2.33
N LYS A 628 20.77 -66.87 1.40
CA LYS A 628 20.64 -67.90 0.35
C LYS A 628 20.80 -67.27 -1.03
N ALA A 629 21.95 -67.50 -1.64
CA ALA A 629 22.19 -67.19 -3.04
C ALA A 629 21.48 -68.20 -3.94
N HIS A 630 20.65 -67.71 -4.85
CA HIS A 630 20.02 -68.49 -5.92
C HIS A 630 20.54 -67.94 -7.25
N GLY A 631 20.99 -68.79 -8.17
CA GLY A 631 21.57 -68.37 -9.45
C GLY A 631 22.49 -69.39 -10.10
N SER A 632 23.22 -68.96 -11.13
CA SER A 632 24.25 -69.74 -11.85
C SER A 632 25.30 -70.33 -10.90
N LEU A 633 25.84 -71.51 -11.24
CA LEU A 633 26.83 -72.23 -10.43
C LEU A 633 28.08 -71.37 -10.15
N GLU A 634 28.49 -70.55 -11.12
CA GLU A 634 29.59 -69.60 -10.97
C GLU A 634 29.28 -68.48 -9.97
N PHE A 635 28.04 -67.97 -9.99
CA PHE A 635 27.61 -66.93 -9.05
C PHE A 635 27.52 -67.48 -7.63
N LYS A 636 27.04 -68.71 -7.47
CA LYS A 636 26.95 -69.38 -6.17
C LYS A 636 28.34 -69.64 -5.56
N ALA A 637 29.31 -70.10 -6.36
CA ALA A 637 30.68 -70.30 -5.89
C ALA A 637 31.35 -68.99 -5.45
N LEU A 638 31.21 -67.90 -6.22
CA LEU A 638 31.72 -66.58 -5.85
C LEU A 638 31.05 -66.03 -4.58
N CYS A 639 29.74 -66.25 -4.44
CA CYS A 639 29.03 -65.89 -3.23
C CYS A 639 29.54 -66.70 -2.04
N GLU A 640 29.74 -68.01 -2.18
CA GLU A 640 30.23 -68.87 -1.09
C GLU A 640 31.65 -68.48 -0.65
N ASP A 641 32.57 -68.20 -1.58
CA ASP A 641 33.94 -67.73 -1.28
C ASP A 641 33.96 -66.37 -0.58
N LEU A 642 33.08 -65.44 -1.00
CA LEU A 642 32.95 -64.13 -0.35
C LEU A 642 32.21 -64.24 0.99
N VAL A 643 31.24 -65.13 1.13
CA VAL A 643 30.51 -65.39 2.38
C VAL A 643 31.46 -65.98 3.43
N THR A 644 32.32 -66.94 3.06
CA THR A 644 33.30 -67.51 4.00
C THR A 644 34.28 -66.43 4.49
N ASN A 645 34.77 -65.59 3.59
CA ASN A 645 35.77 -64.56 3.94
C ASN A 645 35.21 -63.36 4.71
N TRP A 646 33.93 -62.99 4.50
CA TRP A 646 33.37 -61.74 5.05
C TRP A 646 32.26 -61.94 6.07
N ILE A 647 31.52 -63.05 6.00
CA ILE A 647 30.43 -63.36 6.94
C ILE A 647 30.95 -64.26 8.05
N ASN A 648 31.62 -65.38 7.74
CA ASN A 648 32.10 -66.28 8.80
C ASN A 648 33.25 -65.69 9.64
N ASP A 649 34.17 -64.94 9.02
CA ASP A 649 35.34 -64.40 9.73
C ASP A 649 35.09 -63.03 10.39
N LYS A 650 34.12 -62.25 9.89
CA LYS A 650 33.95 -60.83 10.26
C LYS A 650 32.51 -60.36 10.52
N ASP A 651 31.49 -61.18 10.26
CA ASP A 651 30.06 -60.84 10.46
C ASP A 651 29.61 -59.52 9.79
N GLN A 652 30.23 -59.12 8.66
CA GLN A 652 29.98 -57.82 8.01
C GLN A 652 29.25 -57.96 6.67
N ILE A 653 27.91 -58.05 6.73
CA ILE A 653 27.02 -58.10 5.55
C ILE A 653 27.20 -56.91 4.59
N PRO A 654 27.35 -55.64 5.05
CA PRO A 654 27.55 -54.52 4.12
C PRO A 654 28.86 -54.58 3.34
N CYS A 655 29.93 -55.10 3.96
CA CYS A 655 31.23 -55.26 3.32
C CYS A 655 31.16 -56.39 2.27
N PHE A 656 30.49 -57.49 2.61
CA PHE A 656 30.18 -58.56 1.66
C PHE A 656 29.40 -58.05 0.44
N LEU A 657 28.31 -57.31 0.64
CA LEU A 657 27.51 -56.77 -0.48
C LEU A 657 28.30 -55.78 -1.34
N SER A 658 29.21 -55.02 -0.74
CA SER A 658 30.07 -54.09 -1.48
C SER A 658 31.13 -54.83 -2.32
N ALA A 659 31.78 -55.85 -1.74
CA ALA A 659 32.74 -56.70 -2.43
C ALA A 659 32.08 -57.51 -3.57
N LEU A 660 30.87 -58.01 -3.33
CA LEU A 660 30.07 -58.72 -4.34
C LEU A 660 29.72 -57.80 -5.51
N ASN A 661 29.28 -56.57 -5.24
CA ASN A 661 29.04 -55.58 -6.30
C ASN A 661 30.30 -55.26 -7.10
N LEU A 662 31.46 -55.10 -6.45
CA LEU A 662 32.72 -54.83 -7.14
C LEU A 662 33.12 -56.01 -8.02
N SER A 663 33.00 -57.25 -7.52
CA SER A 663 33.29 -58.46 -8.30
C SER A 663 32.34 -58.65 -9.49
N ILE A 664 31.05 -58.30 -9.34
CA ILE A 664 30.08 -58.34 -10.43
C ILE A 664 30.38 -57.23 -11.43
N TYR A 665 30.72 -56.03 -10.97
CA TYR A 665 31.09 -54.93 -11.83
C TYR A 665 32.35 -55.25 -12.66
N ASP A 666 33.37 -55.86 -12.06
CA ASP A 666 34.57 -56.27 -12.78
C ASP A 666 34.30 -57.37 -13.82
N LYS A 667 33.35 -58.27 -13.54
CA LYS A 667 32.98 -59.38 -14.44
C LYS A 667 32.00 -58.98 -15.54
N TYR A 668 31.05 -58.10 -15.26
CA TYR A 668 29.89 -57.79 -16.11
C TYR A 668 29.79 -56.32 -16.53
N GLY A 669 30.61 -55.43 -15.97
CA GLY A 669 30.61 -53.98 -16.23
C GLY A 669 31.42 -53.54 -17.46
N LYS A 670 31.75 -54.46 -18.38
CA LYS A 670 32.30 -54.14 -19.70
C LYS A 670 31.22 -54.08 -20.76
#